data_AF-A0A2D6KW69-F1
#
_entry.id   AF-A0A2D6KW69-F1
#
_cell.length_a   1.000
_cell.length_b   1.000
_cell.length_c   1.000
_cell.angle_alpha   90.00
_cell.angle_beta   90.00
_cell.angle_gamma   90.00
#
_symmetry.space_group_name_H-M   'P 1'
#
loop_
_entity.id
_entity.type
_entity.pdbx_description
1 polymer ?
#
loop_
_entity_poly.entity_id
_entity_poly.type
_entity_poly.pdbx_seq_one_letter_code
_entity_poly.pdbx_strand_id
1 'polypeptide(L)'
;MKLLKTIKKVVALGAGASMFGATMFGALAAADLSTYPDPFVKDAAFNALIVVGEAAATNDVLGAIDIATSLQYAAKTTSTVSTGTAATVSLSGDSKKIEKSSDKLEFNEGINDIQDSVTGSDLTALGGGTITNENGDFDYTETIYLPLNGTVQYTADPDDTDSVAKPYFLITNGATVYRYKIAFTPGLKSDHNTGSSGYLDDIKNKKITMLGKEYTIIKAAHTNGNSTALTFMGGAVSDVLEEGASKSYTLPTGETYDVTLDFVGTATAKFTINNEITTALAEGDTFKLEDLSEIGVVDIMSQSFAGGLRKAEFDIGANKVKIEDTNTMNASWDGTVTIGSTELSSVKADIVTSTDQGGGTSFHGSDVTITSIEVNYTAGQDLYLGEGVSGADVADAAEAQEGNFFGDAFDFKFEGLQIGTTEEVSLKPSGSYNYKLKFTNKAGVDYSVDVASINGSSGAIINLGRWTGSDLRDIVINEVQQIDDEHYFVVSKNKYSRVMQFKDVVQGTSTTDETGIIKILDLGSGTMQEVTYTSLTGDLNLDGNTYQVNISSDSNSGKIMVDLDGDGALDDKNVSPELWTQGELNITLACDSDALVEGTRVDYICFTPEEDEDNSIDMAKINFAVSSSKIDINDSLFNYTSGSQYKPGTGMQLSKDGSNIYNMYTNYGMFLSVDRKGTGSDTQNDIVITYPDEEIFGAFFVTSGATTATTSTGAGNVETTVVTKIDVGAAVLDTDPAVSGKENTQNLIVVGGPCINKAAAVLLGKSFPACGTASGIPENAAIVKLVEQTDGNVALVVAGWTAEDSQRAARVIADYETYQTAATLTGVEVEVTGTSLTDITVGAPTVVEEEEEEEEEAAEEEEEEAAEE
;
A
#
# COMPACT_ATOMS: atom_id res chain seq x y z
N MET A 1 19.90 16.91 -52.27
CA MET A 1 20.96 16.21 -53.04
C MET A 1 21.52 15.09 -52.17
N LYS A 2 21.41 13.83 -52.65
CA LYS A 2 22.32 12.66 -52.51
C LYS A 2 23.32 12.66 -51.34
N LEU A 3 23.44 11.63 -50.49
CA LEU A 3 23.75 10.21 -50.77
C LEU A 3 23.50 9.41 -49.44
N LEU A 4 22.58 8.44 -49.33
CA LEU A 4 22.69 6.99 -49.62
C LEU A 4 23.81 6.21 -48.89
N LYS A 5 23.41 5.24 -48.05
CA LYS A 5 23.79 3.79 -47.98
C LYS A 5 23.44 3.24 -46.58
N THR A 6 22.91 2.05 -46.28
CA THR A 6 22.42 0.84 -46.99
C THR A 6 21.82 -0.08 -45.89
N ILE A 7 20.51 -0.33 -45.84
CA ILE A 7 19.77 -1.60 -46.14
C ILE A 7 20.41 -2.92 -45.64
N LYS A 8 19.64 -3.70 -44.85
CA LYS A 8 19.16 -5.10 -45.11
C LYS A 8 18.75 -5.75 -43.77
N LYS A 9 17.58 -6.37 -43.56
CA LYS A 9 16.55 -6.92 -44.45
C LYS A 9 15.24 -7.15 -43.67
N VAL A 10 14.13 -6.77 -44.31
CA VAL A 10 12.78 -7.34 -44.18
C VAL A 10 12.63 -8.42 -45.26
N VAL A 11 11.87 -9.49 -44.98
CA VAL A 11 10.95 -10.18 -45.92
C VAL A 11 9.83 -10.77 -45.04
N ALA A 12 8.59 -10.22 -44.96
CA ALA A 12 7.53 -10.04 -45.97
C ALA A 12 6.86 -11.38 -46.33
N LEU A 13 5.55 -11.54 -46.58
CA LEU A 13 4.31 -10.78 -46.48
C LEU A 13 3.26 -11.65 -47.21
N GLY A 14 1.98 -11.52 -46.83
CA GLY A 14 0.85 -11.61 -47.75
C GLY A 14 -0.01 -12.87 -47.58
N ALA A 15 -1.33 -12.83 -47.62
CA ALA A 15 -2.34 -11.79 -47.79
C ALA A 15 -3.66 -12.45 -47.30
N GLY A 16 -4.52 -11.86 -46.46
CA GLY A 16 -5.40 -10.74 -46.80
C GLY A 16 -6.77 -11.23 -47.30
N ALA A 17 -7.76 -11.35 -46.40
CA ALA A 17 -9.14 -10.79 -46.50
C ALA A 17 -10.26 -11.66 -45.86
N SER A 18 -10.84 -11.09 -44.80
CA SER A 18 -12.24 -11.17 -44.34
C SER A 18 -12.88 -12.53 -44.00
N MET A 19 -13.23 -12.73 -42.72
CA MET A 19 -14.61 -12.85 -42.20
C MET A 19 -14.57 -12.87 -40.66
N PHE A 20 -15.28 -11.94 -40.02
CA PHE A 20 -15.71 -12.08 -38.63
C PHE A 20 -16.55 -13.36 -38.51
N GLY A 21 -16.21 -14.24 -37.57
CA GLY A 21 -17.07 -15.37 -37.16
C GLY A 21 -16.66 -16.75 -37.68
N ALA A 22 -15.62 -17.33 -37.09
CA ALA A 22 -15.50 -18.78 -36.88
C ALA A 22 -14.50 -19.04 -35.73
N THR A 23 -15.07 -19.33 -34.56
CA THR A 23 -14.54 -20.22 -33.51
C THR A 23 -13.15 -19.95 -32.94
N MET A 24 -13.19 -19.28 -31.80
CA MET A 24 -12.23 -19.18 -30.70
C MET A 24 -11.86 -20.55 -30.04
N PHE A 25 -11.89 -21.67 -30.78
CA PHE A 25 -11.75 -23.04 -30.24
C PHE A 25 -11.02 -23.97 -31.23
N GLY A 26 -9.73 -23.75 -31.48
CA GLY A 26 -9.04 -24.55 -32.49
C GLY A 26 -7.53 -24.48 -32.47
N ALA A 27 -6.93 -24.73 -31.30
CA ALA A 27 -5.62 -25.37 -31.10
C ALA A 27 -5.28 -25.32 -29.60
N LEU A 28 -5.98 -26.12 -28.77
CA LEU A 28 -5.31 -26.61 -27.58
C LEU A 28 -4.16 -27.48 -28.11
N ALA A 29 -2.92 -27.11 -27.80
CA ALA A 29 -1.82 -28.04 -27.90
C ALA A 29 -2.24 -29.31 -27.13
N ALA A 30 -1.95 -30.49 -27.68
CA ALA A 30 -2.17 -31.76 -26.98
C ALA A 30 -1.63 -31.64 -25.55
N ALA A 31 -2.40 -32.09 -24.56
CA ALA A 31 -2.02 -31.96 -23.15
C ALA A 31 -0.61 -32.56 -22.92
N ASP A 32 0.39 -31.71 -22.65
CA ASP A 32 1.79 -32.12 -22.52
C ASP A 32 2.33 -31.71 -21.14
N LEU A 33 2.97 -32.63 -20.44
CA LEU A 33 3.54 -32.42 -19.12
C LEU A 33 4.63 -31.34 -19.10
N SER A 34 5.21 -30.98 -20.25
CA SER A 34 6.10 -29.82 -20.41
C SER A 34 5.39 -28.46 -20.28
N THR A 35 4.06 -28.45 -20.35
CA THR A 35 3.21 -27.26 -20.18
C THR A 35 2.51 -27.23 -18.83
N TYR A 36 2.73 -28.22 -17.96
CA TYR A 36 2.25 -28.15 -16.58
C TYR A 36 2.92 -26.96 -15.86
N PRO A 37 2.20 -26.14 -15.08
CA PRO A 37 0.84 -26.32 -14.57
C PRO A 37 -0.27 -25.60 -15.36
N ASP A 38 0.01 -25.08 -16.56
CA ASP A 38 -0.91 -24.24 -17.33
C ASP A 38 -2.35 -24.79 -17.47
N PRO A 39 -2.59 -26.11 -17.66
CA PRO A 39 -3.96 -26.64 -17.74
C PRO A 39 -4.79 -26.44 -16.45
N PHE A 40 -4.12 -26.26 -15.31
CA PHE A 40 -4.73 -26.19 -13.98
C PHE A 40 -4.62 -24.80 -13.34
N VAL A 41 -3.94 -23.86 -13.99
CA VAL A 41 -3.82 -22.46 -13.56
C VAL A 41 -4.34 -21.57 -14.69
N LYS A 42 -5.53 -20.99 -14.50
CA LYS A 42 -6.18 -20.12 -15.49
C LYS A 42 -6.38 -18.74 -14.88
N ASP A 43 -6.00 -17.69 -15.63
CA ASP A 43 -6.11 -16.30 -15.19
C ASP A 43 -5.47 -16.05 -13.81
N ALA A 44 -4.30 -16.68 -13.57
CA ALA A 44 -3.57 -16.64 -12.30
C ALA A 44 -4.33 -17.23 -11.09
N ALA A 45 -5.40 -17.99 -11.31
CA ALA A 45 -6.12 -18.73 -10.30
C ALA A 45 -6.04 -20.24 -10.55
N PHE A 46 -6.01 -21.03 -9.48
CA PHE A 46 -6.12 -22.48 -9.58
C PHE A 46 -7.52 -22.88 -10.05
N ASN A 47 -7.59 -23.75 -11.06
CA ASN A 47 -8.82 -24.16 -11.73
C ASN A 47 -8.89 -25.68 -11.89
N ALA A 48 -8.90 -26.40 -10.76
CA ALA A 48 -9.10 -27.85 -10.70
C ALA A 48 -9.61 -28.28 -9.31
N LEU A 49 -9.97 -29.55 -9.16
CA LEU A 49 -10.08 -30.20 -7.85
C LEU A 49 -8.91 -31.16 -7.63
N ILE A 50 -8.35 -31.17 -6.42
CA ILE A 50 -7.34 -32.13 -5.99
C ILE A 50 -8.06 -33.28 -5.30
N VAL A 51 -8.01 -34.47 -5.90
CA VAL A 51 -8.79 -35.63 -5.49
C VAL A 51 -7.88 -36.67 -4.85
N VAL A 52 -8.15 -37.02 -3.60
CA VAL A 52 -7.52 -38.16 -2.92
C VAL A 52 -8.57 -39.25 -2.66
N GLY A 53 -8.15 -40.52 -2.68
CA GLY A 53 -9.07 -41.62 -2.40
C GLY A 53 -9.56 -41.60 -0.95
N GLU A 54 -10.81 -42.00 -0.69
CA GLU A 54 -11.34 -42.17 0.67
C GLU A 54 -10.48 -43.15 1.50
N ALA A 55 -9.91 -44.16 0.85
CA ALA A 55 -9.00 -45.14 1.44
C ALA A 55 -7.51 -44.82 1.21
N ALA A 56 -7.17 -43.58 0.82
CA ALA A 56 -5.79 -43.18 0.54
C ALA A 56 -4.90 -43.29 1.78
N ALA A 57 -3.64 -43.71 1.57
CA ALA A 57 -2.68 -43.72 2.65
C ALA A 57 -2.16 -42.30 2.93
N THR A 58 -1.56 -42.08 4.10
CA THR A 58 -1.00 -40.76 4.48
C THR A 58 -0.01 -40.23 3.44
N ASN A 59 0.76 -41.08 2.79
CA ASN A 59 1.72 -40.67 1.76
C ASN A 59 1.04 -40.11 0.50
N ASP A 60 -0.13 -40.61 0.11
CA ASP A 60 -0.91 -40.05 -1.00
C ASP A 60 -1.46 -38.67 -0.63
N VAL A 61 -1.94 -38.50 0.62
CA VAL A 61 -2.41 -37.20 1.14
C VAL A 61 -1.28 -36.17 1.20
N LEU A 62 -0.10 -36.57 1.70
CA LEU A 62 1.09 -35.71 1.69
C LEU A 62 1.51 -35.33 0.27
N GLY A 63 1.41 -36.26 -0.69
CA GLY A 63 1.66 -35.97 -2.09
C GLY A 63 0.69 -34.92 -2.66
N ALA A 64 -0.59 -35.02 -2.35
CA ALA A 64 -1.60 -34.02 -2.75
C ALA A 64 -1.32 -32.63 -2.16
N ILE A 65 -0.86 -32.56 -0.90
CA ILE A 65 -0.47 -31.30 -0.24
C ILE A 65 0.76 -30.68 -0.91
N ASP A 66 1.79 -31.47 -1.23
CA ASP A 66 2.99 -31.00 -1.93
C ASP A 66 2.60 -30.37 -3.29
N ILE A 67 1.71 -31.03 -4.05
CA ILE A 67 1.20 -30.51 -5.34
C ILE A 67 0.38 -29.23 -5.13
N ALA A 68 -0.55 -29.21 -4.18
CA ALA A 68 -1.38 -28.03 -3.89
C ALA A 68 -0.51 -26.79 -3.56
N THR A 69 0.51 -26.99 -2.73
CA THR A 69 1.44 -25.94 -2.32
C THR A 69 2.22 -25.39 -3.52
N SER A 70 2.69 -26.27 -4.43
CA SER A 70 3.39 -25.85 -5.65
C SER A 70 2.50 -25.06 -6.61
N LEU A 71 1.23 -25.46 -6.74
CA LEU A 71 0.27 -24.83 -7.63
C LEU A 71 -0.20 -23.48 -7.10
N GLN A 72 -0.33 -23.35 -5.78
CA GLN A 72 -0.56 -22.06 -5.15
C GLN A 72 0.56 -21.09 -5.53
N TYR A 73 1.83 -21.51 -5.46
CA TYR A 73 2.96 -20.66 -5.87
C TYR A 73 2.93 -20.30 -7.37
N ALA A 74 2.44 -21.21 -8.22
CA ALA A 74 2.31 -20.97 -9.66
C ALA A 74 1.14 -20.03 -10.03
N ALA A 75 0.07 -20.00 -9.22
CA ALA A 75 -1.08 -19.11 -9.39
C ALA A 75 -0.75 -17.68 -8.94
N LYS A 76 -0.01 -16.93 -9.77
CA LYS A 76 0.41 -15.56 -9.47
C LYS A 76 -0.02 -14.54 -10.51
N THR A 77 -0.55 -13.40 -10.05
CA THR A 77 -0.81 -12.22 -10.88
C THR A 77 0.42 -11.31 -10.87
N THR A 78 0.88 -10.88 -12.04
CA THR A 78 2.01 -9.94 -12.16
C THR A 78 1.50 -8.57 -12.59
N SER A 79 1.75 -7.55 -11.78
CA SER A 79 1.48 -6.15 -12.12
C SER A 79 2.80 -5.41 -12.32
N THR A 80 2.87 -4.58 -13.36
CA THR A 80 4.02 -3.71 -13.62
C THR A 80 3.69 -2.29 -13.18
N VAL A 81 4.37 -1.78 -12.15
CA VAL A 81 4.30 -0.37 -11.77
C VAL A 81 5.45 0.37 -12.44
N SER A 82 5.13 1.40 -13.24
CA SER A 82 6.12 2.28 -13.87
C SER A 82 6.50 3.38 -12.88
N THR A 83 7.74 3.39 -12.40
CA THR A 83 8.21 4.39 -11.42
C THR A 83 8.87 5.58 -12.11
N GLY A 84 8.60 6.79 -11.62
CA GLY A 84 9.40 7.98 -11.88
C GLY A 84 10.61 8.03 -10.93
N THR A 85 11.37 9.13 -10.96
CA THR A 85 12.51 9.36 -10.05
C THR A 85 12.09 9.48 -8.58
N ALA A 86 10.84 9.88 -8.31
CA ALA A 86 10.28 9.99 -6.96
C ALA A 86 9.94 8.61 -6.36
N ALA A 87 10.22 8.43 -5.07
CA ALA A 87 9.82 7.23 -4.35
C ALA A 87 8.29 7.12 -4.30
N THR A 88 7.76 5.96 -4.65
CA THR A 88 6.32 5.69 -4.60
C THR A 88 6.02 4.54 -3.65
N VAL A 89 4.97 4.73 -2.86
CA VAL A 89 4.34 3.66 -2.09
C VAL A 89 3.02 3.31 -2.76
N SER A 90 2.79 2.01 -2.97
CA SER A 90 1.55 1.47 -3.50
C SER A 90 1.09 0.27 -2.69
N LEU A 91 -0.23 0.15 -2.51
CA LEU A 91 -0.86 -1.04 -1.96
C LEU A 91 -1.48 -1.86 -3.10
N SER A 92 -1.34 -3.18 -3.03
CA SER A 92 -2.15 -4.12 -3.81
C SER A 92 -3.32 -4.61 -2.98
N GLY A 93 -4.47 -4.87 -3.62
CA GLY A 93 -5.75 -5.20 -2.97
C GLY A 93 -6.80 -4.11 -3.21
N ASP A 94 -7.93 -4.19 -2.52
CA ASP A 94 -8.98 -3.15 -2.61
C ASP A 94 -8.53 -1.93 -1.79
N SER A 95 -7.86 -0.99 -2.44
CA SER A 95 -7.23 0.14 -1.78
C SER A 95 -7.24 1.40 -2.63
N LYS A 96 -7.37 2.54 -1.97
CA LYS A 96 -7.31 3.87 -2.56
C LYS A 96 -6.28 4.71 -1.84
N LYS A 97 -5.24 5.12 -2.56
CA LYS A 97 -4.35 6.18 -2.10
C LYS A 97 -5.05 7.53 -2.20
N ILE A 98 -4.92 8.35 -1.16
CA ILE A 98 -5.49 9.69 -1.15
C ILE A 98 -4.46 10.67 -1.70
N GLU A 99 -4.56 10.93 -2.99
CA GLU A 99 -3.75 11.88 -3.74
C GLU A 99 -4.46 12.30 -5.04
N LYS A 100 -4.11 13.46 -5.57
CA LYS A 100 -4.43 13.91 -6.94
C LYS A 100 -3.13 14.14 -7.70
N SER A 101 -3.26 14.34 -9.02
CA SER A 101 -2.10 14.66 -9.86
C SER A 101 -1.46 16.03 -9.59
N SER A 102 -2.20 16.93 -8.95
CA SER A 102 -1.82 18.33 -8.74
C SER A 102 -1.79 18.72 -7.25
N ASP A 103 -1.94 17.74 -6.37
CA ASP A 103 -2.22 17.97 -4.94
C ASP A 103 -2.03 16.64 -4.21
N LYS A 104 -1.06 16.58 -3.30
CA LYS A 104 -0.62 15.37 -2.60
C LYS A 104 -0.41 15.72 -1.14
N LEU A 105 -0.48 14.73 -0.25
CA LEU A 105 -0.48 14.99 1.19
C LEU A 105 0.87 15.49 1.72
N GLU A 106 1.03 16.79 1.86
CA GLU A 106 2.20 17.39 2.52
C GLU A 106 2.09 17.38 4.06
N PHE A 107 3.16 17.77 4.74
CA PHE A 107 3.11 17.96 6.19
C PHE A 107 2.17 19.11 6.56
N ASN A 108 1.39 18.90 7.63
CA ASN A 108 0.40 19.84 8.16
C ASN A 108 -0.76 20.21 7.22
N GLU A 109 -0.84 19.59 6.05
CA GLU A 109 -1.94 19.73 5.11
C GLU A 109 -3.12 18.83 5.52
N GLY A 110 -4.34 19.33 5.41
CA GLY A 110 -5.55 18.60 5.78
C GLY A 110 -5.93 17.60 4.69
N ILE A 111 -6.11 16.33 5.05
CA ILE A 111 -6.46 15.29 4.06
C ILE A 111 -7.73 15.59 3.25
N ASN A 112 -8.66 16.39 3.79
CA ASN A 112 -9.88 16.80 3.12
C ASN A 112 -9.64 17.83 2.00
N ASP A 113 -8.56 18.61 2.08
CA ASP A 113 -8.19 19.56 1.02
C ASP A 113 -7.84 18.78 -0.28
N ILE A 114 -7.21 17.60 -0.11
CA ILE A 114 -6.94 16.63 -1.18
C ILE A 114 -8.21 15.89 -1.59
N GLN A 115 -8.91 15.20 -0.68
CA GLN A 115 -10.09 14.42 -1.04
C GLN A 115 -11.05 14.29 0.15
N ASP A 116 -12.32 14.62 -0.04
CA ASP A 116 -13.30 14.56 1.05
C ASP A 116 -13.78 13.14 1.37
N SER A 117 -13.83 12.25 0.38
CA SER A 117 -14.46 10.94 0.51
C SER A 117 -14.02 9.93 -0.53
N VAL A 118 -14.14 8.64 -0.21
CA VAL A 118 -14.01 7.51 -1.14
C VAL A 118 -15.38 6.87 -1.42
N THR A 119 -15.57 6.40 -2.65
CA THR A 119 -16.85 5.83 -3.13
C THR A 119 -16.65 4.49 -3.82
N GLY A 120 -17.71 3.88 -4.36
CA GLY A 120 -17.65 2.64 -5.14
C GLY A 120 -16.77 2.69 -6.40
N SER A 121 -16.36 3.87 -6.87
CA SER A 121 -15.35 3.98 -7.93
C SER A 121 -13.91 3.86 -7.43
N ASP A 122 -13.69 4.05 -6.13
CA ASP A 122 -12.38 4.00 -5.49
C ASP A 122 -12.12 2.66 -4.81
N LEU A 123 -13.15 2.08 -4.19
CA LEU A 123 -13.10 0.80 -3.50
C LEU A 123 -14.27 -0.09 -3.95
N THR A 124 -13.95 -1.33 -4.31
CA THR A 124 -14.93 -2.34 -4.73
C THR A 124 -15.92 -2.65 -3.61
N ALA A 125 -15.45 -2.63 -2.35
CA ALA A 125 -16.28 -2.79 -1.16
C ALA A 125 -17.41 -1.76 -1.06
N LEU A 126 -17.30 -0.59 -1.70
CA LEU A 126 -18.30 0.49 -1.68
C LEU A 126 -19.24 0.48 -2.89
N GLY A 127 -19.32 -0.65 -3.62
CA GLY A 127 -20.08 -0.77 -4.87
C GLY A 127 -21.58 -0.44 -4.76
N GLY A 128 -22.16 -0.45 -3.56
CA GLY A 128 -23.59 -0.25 -3.34
C GLY A 128 -24.43 -1.44 -3.83
N GLY A 129 -25.74 -1.23 -4.00
CA GLY A 129 -26.64 -2.31 -4.42
C GLY A 129 -28.08 -1.87 -4.58
N THR A 130 -29.00 -2.83 -4.61
CA THR A 130 -30.44 -2.59 -4.76
C THR A 130 -31.21 -3.46 -3.76
N ILE A 131 -32.18 -2.86 -3.07
CA ILE A 131 -33.17 -3.61 -2.27
C ILE A 131 -34.49 -3.60 -3.03
N THR A 132 -35.09 -4.78 -3.20
CA THR A 132 -36.41 -4.93 -3.84
C THR A 132 -37.47 -5.40 -2.84
N ASN A 133 -38.58 -4.66 -2.77
CA ASN A 133 -39.76 -5.05 -2.00
C ASN A 133 -41.06 -4.72 -2.75
N GLU A 134 -42.21 -4.86 -2.08
CA GLU A 134 -43.54 -4.64 -2.68
C GLU A 134 -43.76 -3.19 -3.15
N ASN A 135 -43.01 -2.24 -2.59
CA ASN A 135 -43.05 -0.83 -2.91
C ASN A 135 -42.12 -0.44 -4.08
N GLY A 136 -41.27 -1.34 -4.57
CA GLY A 136 -40.41 -1.14 -5.74
C GLY A 136 -38.95 -1.56 -5.54
N ASP A 137 -38.09 -1.03 -6.41
CA ASP A 137 -36.63 -1.18 -6.36
C ASP A 137 -35.99 0.09 -5.79
N PHE A 138 -35.05 -0.08 -4.86
CA PHE A 138 -34.39 1.00 -4.14
C PHE A 138 -32.88 0.81 -4.26
N ASP A 139 -32.28 1.51 -5.23
CA ASP A 139 -30.84 1.54 -5.41
C ASP A 139 -30.19 2.34 -4.27
N TYR A 140 -29.00 1.92 -3.87
CA TYR A 140 -28.21 2.63 -2.89
C TYR A 140 -26.73 2.67 -3.25
N THR A 141 -26.08 3.74 -2.80
CA THR A 141 -24.63 3.95 -2.95
C THR A 141 -23.98 4.05 -1.58
N GLU A 142 -22.73 3.62 -1.49
CA GLU A 142 -21.92 3.69 -0.28
C GLU A 142 -20.81 4.73 -0.40
N THR A 143 -20.47 5.38 0.70
CA THR A 143 -19.41 6.42 0.74
C THR A 143 -18.77 6.44 2.12
N ILE A 144 -17.44 6.54 2.16
CA ILE A 144 -16.69 6.84 3.38
C ILE A 144 -16.11 8.25 3.24
N TYR A 145 -16.50 9.16 4.13
CA TYR A 145 -15.89 10.47 4.26
C TYR A 145 -14.63 10.37 5.12
N LEU A 146 -13.55 11.00 4.66
CA LEU A 146 -12.23 10.97 5.29
C LEU A 146 -12.19 11.78 6.60
N PRO A 147 -11.17 11.56 7.46
CA PRO A 147 -11.02 12.28 8.72
C PRO A 147 -11.07 13.79 8.53
N LEU A 148 -11.77 14.52 9.40
CA LEU A 148 -11.79 15.99 9.37
C LEU A 148 -10.50 16.56 9.97
N ASN A 149 -9.70 17.26 9.16
CA ASN A 149 -8.40 17.84 9.53
C ASN A 149 -7.35 16.81 9.99
N GLY A 150 -7.42 15.58 9.47
CA GLY A 150 -6.30 14.64 9.62
C GLY A 150 -5.08 15.14 8.85
N THR A 151 -3.90 15.15 9.47
CA THR A 151 -2.68 15.76 8.89
C THR A 151 -1.46 14.87 9.11
N VAL A 152 -0.46 14.95 8.23
CA VAL A 152 0.85 14.34 8.49
C VAL A 152 1.67 15.25 9.40
N GLN A 153 2.18 14.71 10.50
CA GLN A 153 3.00 15.45 11.47
C GLN A 153 4.22 14.65 11.89
N TYR A 154 5.34 15.34 12.10
CA TYR A 154 6.51 14.78 12.78
C TYR A 154 6.39 15.04 14.28
N THR A 155 5.89 14.04 15.01
CA THR A 155 5.56 14.19 16.44
C THR A 155 5.83 12.90 17.21
N ALA A 156 5.86 13.01 18.54
CA ALA A 156 5.94 11.86 19.42
C ALA A 156 4.52 11.50 19.91
N ASP A 157 4.18 10.23 19.81
CA ASP A 157 3.01 9.68 20.49
C ASP A 157 3.29 9.64 22.01
N PRO A 158 2.47 10.29 22.85
CA PRO A 158 2.67 10.33 24.30
C PRO A 158 2.49 8.95 24.96
N ASP A 159 1.80 8.01 24.31
CA ASP A 159 1.56 6.66 24.82
C ASP A 159 2.62 5.65 24.35
N ASP A 160 3.45 6.00 23.37
CA ASP A 160 4.60 5.19 22.96
C ASP A 160 5.66 5.22 24.08
N THR A 161 6.10 4.03 24.53
CA THR A 161 7.21 3.89 25.50
C THR A 161 8.49 4.54 24.99
N ASP A 162 8.62 4.53 23.65
CA ASP A 162 9.44 5.32 22.74
C ASP A 162 9.50 6.82 23.06
N SER A 163 8.35 7.49 23.06
CA SER A 163 8.20 8.95 22.92
C SER A 163 9.16 9.56 21.87
N VAL A 164 9.54 8.78 20.85
CA VAL A 164 10.42 9.22 19.76
C VAL A 164 9.55 9.89 18.71
N ALA A 165 9.94 11.11 18.33
CA ALA A 165 9.26 11.77 17.23
C ALA A 165 9.51 11.03 15.91
N LYS A 166 8.43 10.72 15.20
CA LYS A 166 8.44 10.11 13.87
C LYS A 166 7.25 10.66 13.05
N PRO A 167 7.21 10.42 11.74
CA PRO A 167 6.05 10.78 10.94
C PRO A 167 4.83 9.97 11.38
N TYR A 168 3.72 10.66 11.61
CA TYR A 168 2.42 10.11 11.91
C TYR A 168 1.37 10.80 11.05
N PHE A 169 0.33 10.07 10.66
CA PHE A 169 -0.93 10.69 10.33
C PHE A 169 -1.73 10.92 11.62
N LEU A 170 -1.87 12.18 12.02
CA LEU A 170 -2.51 12.58 13.27
C LEU A 170 -3.97 12.98 13.03
N ILE A 171 -4.87 12.39 13.81
CA ILE A 171 -6.26 12.83 13.94
C ILE A 171 -6.46 13.31 15.38
N THR A 172 -6.83 14.57 15.57
CA THR A 172 -6.93 15.17 16.91
C THR A 172 -8.20 14.78 17.65
N ASN A 173 -8.15 14.78 18.98
CA ASN A 173 -9.29 14.55 19.86
C ASN A 173 -10.52 15.38 19.47
N GLY A 174 -11.66 14.72 19.37
CA GLY A 174 -12.96 15.31 19.03
C GLY A 174 -13.18 15.48 17.52
N ALA A 175 -12.20 15.17 16.68
CA ALA A 175 -12.39 15.14 15.23
C ALA A 175 -13.16 13.89 14.80
N THR A 176 -13.96 14.02 13.74
CA THR A 176 -14.53 12.88 13.03
C THR A 176 -13.40 12.12 12.35
N VAL A 177 -13.24 10.84 12.69
CA VAL A 177 -12.28 9.93 12.07
C VAL A 177 -12.82 9.47 10.73
N TYR A 178 -14.08 9.04 10.69
CA TYR A 178 -14.76 8.75 9.43
C TYR A 178 -16.27 8.94 9.58
N ARG A 179 -16.92 9.13 8.44
CA ARG A 179 -18.37 8.93 8.32
C ARG A 179 -18.66 7.96 7.19
N TYR A 180 -19.28 6.84 7.49
CA TYR A 180 -19.78 5.88 6.51
C TYR A 180 -21.26 6.17 6.22
N LYS A 181 -21.64 6.20 4.95
CA LYS A 181 -22.99 6.56 4.50
C LYS A 181 -23.49 5.60 3.43
N ILE A 182 -24.69 5.08 3.65
CA ILE A 182 -25.54 4.43 2.65
C ILE A 182 -26.63 5.42 2.26
N ALA A 183 -26.76 5.74 0.97
CA ALA A 183 -27.77 6.67 0.46
C ALA A 183 -28.69 5.98 -0.55
N PHE A 184 -30.01 6.01 -0.30
CA PHE A 184 -31.02 5.38 -1.15
C PHE A 184 -31.61 6.37 -2.17
N THR A 185 -31.66 5.98 -3.45
CA THR A 185 -32.26 6.77 -4.53
C THR A 185 -33.09 5.87 -5.48
N PRO A 186 -34.44 5.86 -5.38
CA PRO A 186 -35.27 6.58 -4.40
C PRO A 186 -35.11 6.04 -2.98
N GLY A 187 -35.61 6.78 -1.98
CA GLY A 187 -35.54 6.34 -0.58
C GLY A 187 -36.26 5.02 -0.32
N LEU A 188 -35.66 4.14 0.50
CA LEU A 188 -36.18 2.82 0.85
C LEU A 188 -37.51 2.92 1.58
N LYS A 189 -38.57 2.45 0.93
CA LYS A 189 -39.94 2.56 1.41
C LYS A 189 -40.42 1.27 2.07
N SER A 190 -41.12 1.40 3.19
CA SER A 190 -41.82 0.30 3.85
C SER A 190 -43.13 0.74 4.46
N ASP A 191 -44.08 -0.17 4.46
CA ASP A 191 -45.33 -0.02 5.20
C ASP A 191 -45.06 -0.25 6.69
N HIS A 192 -45.71 0.56 7.54
CA HIS A 192 -45.73 0.35 8.99
C HIS A 192 -46.84 -0.63 9.37
N ASN A 193 -46.48 -1.73 10.05
CA ASN A 193 -47.45 -2.73 10.44
C ASN A 193 -48.54 -2.15 11.37
N THR A 194 -49.80 -2.33 10.98
CA THR A 194 -50.99 -1.88 11.72
C THR A 194 -51.24 -2.64 13.05
N GLY A 195 -50.49 -3.71 13.33
CA GLY A 195 -50.52 -4.44 14.60
C GLY A 195 -49.74 -3.77 15.75
N SER A 196 -49.95 -4.23 16.98
CA SER A 196 -49.32 -3.72 18.22
C SER A 196 -47.78 -3.84 18.30
N SER A 197 -47.11 -4.15 17.19
CA SER A 197 -45.76 -4.68 17.12
C SER A 197 -44.70 -3.66 16.65
N GLY A 198 -45.07 -2.58 15.94
CA GLY A 198 -44.17 -1.46 15.62
C GLY A 198 -42.95 -1.86 14.78
N TYR A 199 -43.18 -2.36 13.56
CA TYR A 199 -42.15 -2.84 12.62
C TYR A 199 -42.38 -2.31 11.19
N LEU A 200 -41.29 -2.29 10.41
CA LEU A 200 -41.27 -2.03 8.98
C LEU A 200 -41.24 -3.37 8.23
N ASP A 201 -42.41 -3.85 7.81
CA ASP A 201 -42.58 -5.25 7.37
C ASP A 201 -41.92 -5.53 6.00
N ASP A 202 -41.81 -4.53 5.12
CA ASP A 202 -41.28 -4.72 3.76
C ASP A 202 -39.75 -4.71 3.67
N ILE A 203 -39.09 -4.38 4.78
CA ILE A 203 -37.62 -4.33 4.90
C ILE A 203 -37.09 -5.57 5.64
N LYS A 204 -37.91 -6.18 6.52
CA LYS A 204 -37.50 -7.42 7.20
C LYS A 204 -37.18 -8.53 6.18
N ASN A 205 -36.13 -9.30 6.46
CA ASN A 205 -35.61 -10.40 5.65
C ASN A 205 -35.09 -9.98 4.27
N LYS A 206 -34.89 -8.68 4.03
CA LYS A 206 -34.18 -8.19 2.84
C LYS A 206 -32.68 -8.24 3.07
N LYS A 207 -31.94 -8.47 1.99
CA LYS A 207 -30.48 -8.45 1.99
C LYS A 207 -29.98 -7.05 1.65
N ILE A 208 -28.86 -6.67 2.24
CA ILE A 208 -28.13 -5.44 1.96
C ILE A 208 -26.64 -5.76 2.03
N THR A 209 -25.88 -5.32 1.04
CA THR A 209 -24.42 -5.33 1.08
C THR A 209 -23.95 -4.03 1.72
N MET A 210 -23.06 -4.13 2.69
CA MET A 210 -22.40 -3.00 3.35
C MET A 210 -20.90 -3.30 3.39
N LEU A 211 -20.07 -2.41 2.83
CA LEU A 211 -18.62 -2.54 2.79
C LEU A 211 -18.16 -3.90 2.23
N GLY A 212 -18.81 -4.32 1.14
CA GLY A 212 -18.52 -5.58 0.44
C GLY A 212 -19.02 -6.85 1.14
N LYS A 213 -19.60 -6.74 2.34
CA LYS A 213 -20.16 -7.87 3.11
C LYS A 213 -21.68 -7.89 2.99
N GLU A 214 -22.27 -9.05 2.73
CA GLU A 214 -23.72 -9.22 2.66
C GLU A 214 -24.32 -9.40 4.07
N TYR A 215 -25.43 -8.71 4.33
CA TYR A 215 -26.19 -8.78 5.56
C TYR A 215 -27.67 -9.01 5.28
N THR A 216 -28.34 -9.77 6.14
CA THR A 216 -29.80 -9.87 6.19
C THR A 216 -30.36 -8.92 7.25
N ILE A 217 -31.37 -8.13 6.89
CA ILE A 217 -32.09 -7.26 7.83
C ILE A 217 -33.11 -8.10 8.62
N ILE A 218 -32.66 -8.69 9.71
CA ILE A 218 -33.49 -9.58 10.55
C ILE A 218 -34.55 -8.80 11.35
N LYS A 219 -34.34 -7.50 11.60
CA LYS A 219 -35.30 -6.68 12.34
C LYS A 219 -35.27 -5.23 11.89
N ALA A 220 -36.45 -4.66 11.66
CA ALA A 220 -36.64 -3.23 11.37
C ALA A 220 -37.73 -2.67 12.29
N ALA A 221 -37.36 -2.33 13.53
CA ALA A 221 -38.29 -1.81 14.52
C ALA A 221 -38.57 -0.32 14.30
N HIS A 222 -39.84 0.04 14.39
CA HIS A 222 -40.35 1.41 14.31
C HIS A 222 -41.52 1.55 15.29
N THR A 223 -41.16 1.58 16.58
CA THR A 223 -42.12 1.49 17.69
C THR A 223 -42.77 2.83 18.02
N ASN A 224 -42.08 3.93 17.73
CA ASN A 224 -42.54 5.29 17.89
C ASN A 224 -42.23 6.08 16.62
N GLY A 225 -42.98 7.15 16.40
CA GLY A 225 -42.60 8.14 15.41
C GLY A 225 -41.21 8.70 15.62
N ASN A 226 -40.54 9.01 14.53
CA ASN A 226 -39.18 9.53 14.51
C ASN A 226 -38.14 8.58 15.10
N SER A 227 -38.42 7.28 15.23
CA SER A 227 -37.47 6.31 15.80
C SER A 227 -37.45 5.02 15.00
N THR A 228 -36.25 4.61 14.57
CA THR A 228 -36.05 3.39 13.78
C THR A 228 -34.85 2.62 14.32
N ALA A 229 -34.97 1.30 14.44
CA ALA A 229 -33.85 0.43 14.75
C ALA A 229 -33.76 -0.70 13.73
N LEU A 230 -32.60 -0.82 13.08
CA LEU A 230 -32.29 -1.86 12.11
C LEU A 230 -31.29 -2.82 12.75
N THR A 231 -31.60 -4.12 12.72
CA THR A 231 -30.65 -5.19 13.08
C THR A 231 -30.34 -5.99 11.84
N PHE A 232 -29.05 -6.13 11.60
CA PHE A 232 -28.43 -6.84 10.50
C PHE A 232 -27.73 -8.08 11.05
N MET A 233 -27.78 -9.18 10.31
CA MET A 233 -26.96 -10.36 10.56
C MET A 233 -26.20 -10.68 9.27
N GLY A 234 -24.88 -10.66 9.36
CA GLY A 234 -24.00 -11.22 8.33
C GLY A 234 -23.36 -12.49 8.86
N GLY A 235 -22.81 -13.30 7.97
CA GLY A 235 -22.13 -14.55 8.32
C GLY A 235 -21.18 -14.98 7.23
N ALA A 236 -20.15 -15.73 7.61
CA ALA A 236 -19.25 -16.36 6.64
C ALA A 236 -19.94 -17.53 5.92
N VAL A 237 -20.85 -18.22 6.61
CA VAL A 237 -21.70 -19.29 6.04
C VAL A 237 -23.11 -19.15 6.59
N SER A 238 -24.12 -19.26 5.72
CA SER A 238 -25.54 -19.23 6.08
C SER A 238 -26.22 -20.52 5.62
N ASP A 239 -27.04 -21.16 6.46
CA ASP A 239 -27.84 -22.33 6.07
C ASP A 239 -29.13 -22.46 6.91
N VAL A 240 -30.04 -23.30 6.43
CA VAL A 240 -31.29 -23.67 7.10
C VAL A 240 -31.24 -25.15 7.47
N LEU A 241 -31.27 -25.45 8.76
CA LEU A 241 -31.38 -26.83 9.26
C LEU A 241 -32.79 -27.17 9.74
N GLU A 242 -33.18 -28.43 9.60
CA GLU A 242 -34.36 -28.99 10.23
C GLU A 242 -34.02 -29.55 11.63
N GLU A 243 -34.97 -29.54 12.57
CA GLU A 243 -34.76 -30.08 13.91
C GLU A 243 -34.27 -31.55 13.85
N GLY A 244 -33.13 -31.82 14.49
CA GLY A 244 -32.43 -33.11 14.50
C GLY A 244 -31.44 -33.33 13.35
N ALA A 245 -31.36 -32.42 12.37
CA ALA A 245 -30.38 -32.49 11.30
C ALA A 245 -29.00 -32.00 11.78
N SER A 246 -27.95 -32.60 11.21
CA SER A 246 -26.56 -32.25 11.46
C SER A 246 -25.82 -32.11 10.13
N LYS A 247 -24.95 -31.11 10.04
CA LYS A 247 -24.15 -30.83 8.83
C LYS A 247 -22.85 -30.13 9.22
N SER A 248 -21.78 -30.46 8.51
CA SER A 248 -20.47 -29.82 8.66
C SER A 248 -20.33 -28.63 7.71
N TYR A 249 -19.77 -27.53 8.20
CA TYR A 249 -19.56 -26.31 7.45
C TYR A 249 -18.10 -25.88 7.56
N THR A 250 -17.47 -25.53 6.45
CA THR A 250 -16.09 -25.03 6.45
C THR A 250 -16.10 -23.53 6.20
N LEU A 251 -15.52 -22.76 7.13
CA LEU A 251 -15.36 -21.31 6.98
C LEU A 251 -14.28 -20.99 5.94
N PRO A 252 -14.27 -19.78 5.36
CA PRO A 252 -13.20 -19.31 4.46
C PRO A 252 -11.79 -19.34 5.09
N THR A 253 -11.71 -19.36 6.42
CA THR A 253 -10.47 -19.53 7.20
C THR A 253 -9.91 -20.96 7.13
N GLY A 254 -10.69 -21.94 6.69
CA GLY A 254 -10.33 -23.37 6.64
C GLY A 254 -10.84 -24.19 7.83
N GLU A 255 -11.38 -23.54 8.85
CA GLU A 255 -11.93 -24.19 10.04
C GLU A 255 -13.27 -24.86 9.73
N THR A 256 -13.53 -26.02 10.32
CA THR A 256 -14.78 -26.78 10.11
C THR A 256 -15.61 -26.84 11.38
N TYR A 257 -16.92 -26.65 11.22
CA TYR A 257 -17.92 -26.59 12.28
C TYR A 257 -19.00 -27.65 12.02
N ASP A 258 -19.08 -28.64 12.89
CA ASP A 258 -20.17 -29.62 12.90
C ASP A 258 -21.36 -29.04 13.64
N VAL A 259 -22.38 -28.58 12.91
CA VAL A 259 -23.56 -27.94 13.48
C VAL A 259 -24.75 -28.90 13.44
N THR A 260 -25.36 -29.10 14.61
CA THR A 260 -26.60 -29.85 14.78
C THR A 260 -27.67 -28.94 15.33
N LEU A 261 -28.87 -28.92 14.73
CA LEU A 261 -30.02 -28.20 15.26
C LEU A 261 -30.78 -29.11 16.23
N ASP A 262 -30.52 -28.99 17.53
CA ASP A 262 -31.05 -29.90 18.55
C ASP A 262 -32.53 -29.69 18.85
N PHE A 263 -32.98 -28.43 18.77
CA PHE A 263 -34.33 -28.06 19.19
C PHE A 263 -34.83 -26.81 18.48
N VAL A 264 -36.09 -26.83 18.06
CA VAL A 264 -36.85 -25.69 17.56
C VAL A 264 -38.13 -25.54 18.37
N GLY A 265 -38.19 -24.46 19.14
CA GLY A 265 -39.37 -23.99 19.86
C GLY A 265 -40.24 -23.08 19.01
N THR A 266 -41.16 -22.35 19.65
CA THR A 266 -42.02 -21.38 18.96
C THR A 266 -41.30 -20.08 18.57
N ALA A 267 -40.22 -19.74 19.29
CA ALA A 267 -39.47 -18.49 19.10
C ALA A 267 -37.97 -18.64 19.44
N THR A 268 -37.51 -19.86 19.73
CA THR A 268 -36.11 -20.12 20.08
C THR A 268 -35.61 -21.41 19.47
N ALA A 269 -34.32 -21.47 19.15
CA ALA A 269 -33.62 -22.64 18.66
C ALA A 269 -32.42 -22.98 19.56
N LYS A 270 -31.94 -24.22 19.51
CA LYS A 270 -30.69 -24.64 20.17
C LYS A 270 -29.83 -25.43 19.20
N PHE A 271 -28.53 -25.18 19.25
CA PHE A 271 -27.57 -25.84 18.39
C PHE A 271 -26.50 -26.53 19.22
N THR A 272 -25.94 -27.61 18.67
CA THR A 272 -24.66 -28.19 19.09
C THR A 272 -23.64 -27.92 17.99
N ILE A 273 -22.55 -27.22 18.32
CA ILE A 273 -21.48 -26.87 17.39
C ILE A 273 -20.17 -27.42 17.94
N ASN A 274 -19.49 -28.33 17.22
CA ASN A 274 -18.20 -28.90 17.66
C ASN A 274 -18.21 -29.47 19.11
N ASN A 275 -19.36 -30.02 19.54
CA ASN A 275 -19.68 -30.51 20.90
C ASN A 275 -20.01 -29.44 21.96
N GLU A 276 -20.07 -28.16 21.60
CA GLU A 276 -20.56 -27.08 22.44
C GLU A 276 -22.06 -26.84 22.21
N ILE A 277 -22.86 -26.80 23.29
CA ILE A 277 -24.32 -26.63 23.19
C ILE A 277 -24.68 -25.17 23.50
N THR A 278 -25.39 -24.51 22.59
CA THR A 278 -25.84 -23.13 22.79
C THR A 278 -26.91 -23.03 23.89
N THR A 279 -27.11 -21.82 24.41
CA THR A 279 -28.37 -21.49 25.10
C THR A 279 -29.55 -21.53 24.10
N ALA A 280 -30.77 -21.35 24.60
CA ALA A 280 -31.91 -21.16 23.70
C ALA A 280 -31.81 -19.77 23.06
N LEU A 281 -31.54 -19.72 21.75
CA LEU A 281 -31.34 -18.50 20.98
C LEU A 281 -32.63 -18.10 20.27
N ALA A 282 -33.09 -16.87 20.46
CA ALA A 282 -34.17 -16.29 19.68
C ALA A 282 -33.66 -15.74 18.33
N GLU A 283 -34.58 -15.37 17.45
CA GLU A 283 -34.25 -14.63 16.23
C GLU A 283 -33.41 -13.38 16.56
N GLY A 284 -32.22 -13.27 15.97
CA GLY A 284 -31.25 -12.22 16.20
C GLY A 284 -30.35 -12.39 17.43
N ASP A 285 -30.48 -13.46 18.20
CA ASP A 285 -29.49 -13.80 19.22
C ASP A 285 -28.24 -14.38 18.55
N THR A 286 -27.07 -14.00 19.07
CA THR A 286 -25.79 -14.66 18.76
C THR A 286 -25.28 -15.42 19.96
N PHE A 287 -24.42 -16.41 19.71
CA PHE A 287 -23.73 -17.19 20.71
C PHE A 287 -22.26 -17.32 20.32
N LYS A 288 -21.37 -16.89 21.22
CA LYS A 288 -19.92 -16.97 21.04
C LYS A 288 -19.41 -18.31 21.54
N LEU A 289 -18.71 -19.03 20.67
CA LEU A 289 -18.09 -20.33 20.92
C LEU A 289 -16.74 -20.18 21.64
N GLU A 290 -16.18 -21.29 22.12
CA GLU A 290 -14.87 -21.31 22.80
C GLU A 290 -13.71 -20.81 21.91
N ASP A 291 -13.79 -20.99 20.59
CA ASP A 291 -12.81 -20.51 19.60
C ASP A 291 -12.99 -19.04 19.21
N LEU A 292 -13.93 -18.33 19.85
CA LEU A 292 -14.33 -16.95 19.62
C LEU A 292 -15.21 -16.72 18.38
N SER A 293 -15.47 -17.72 17.55
CA SER A 293 -16.45 -17.62 16.47
C SER A 293 -17.86 -17.48 17.02
N GLU A 294 -18.73 -16.78 16.30
CA GLU A 294 -20.14 -16.63 16.69
C GLU A 294 -21.06 -17.42 15.76
N ILE A 295 -22.12 -17.99 16.33
CA ILE A 295 -23.30 -18.44 15.59
C ILE A 295 -24.46 -17.48 15.85
N GLY A 296 -25.18 -17.08 14.81
CA GLY A 296 -26.30 -16.15 14.89
C GLY A 296 -27.57 -16.77 14.32
N VAL A 297 -28.72 -16.57 14.97
CA VAL A 297 -30.00 -17.03 14.44
C VAL A 297 -30.61 -15.94 13.56
N VAL A 298 -30.88 -16.27 12.29
CA VAL A 298 -31.45 -15.36 11.30
C VAL A 298 -32.98 -15.45 11.30
N ASP A 299 -33.55 -16.65 11.28
CA ASP A 299 -35.01 -16.88 11.31
C ASP A 299 -35.36 -18.22 11.99
N ILE A 300 -36.55 -18.30 12.59
CA ILE A 300 -37.07 -19.51 13.22
C ILE A 300 -38.44 -19.84 12.63
N MET A 301 -38.47 -20.89 11.83
CA MET A 301 -39.67 -21.37 11.16
C MET A 301 -40.26 -22.57 11.91
N SER A 302 -41.30 -22.32 12.72
CA SER A 302 -41.97 -23.37 13.51
C SER A 302 -43.47 -23.45 13.24
N GLN A 303 -44.02 -24.66 13.13
CA GLN A 303 -45.46 -24.91 13.02
C GLN A 303 -45.94 -25.87 14.11
N SER A 304 -46.96 -25.45 14.87
CA SER A 304 -47.45 -26.15 16.07
C SER A 304 -48.52 -27.21 15.75
N PHE A 305 -48.22 -28.14 14.84
CA PHE A 305 -49.02 -29.35 14.61
C PHE A 305 -48.13 -30.57 14.35
N ALA A 306 -48.69 -31.78 14.44
CA ALA A 306 -47.93 -33.02 14.26
C ALA A 306 -47.35 -33.13 12.84
N GLY A 307 -46.02 -33.22 12.73
CA GLY A 307 -45.31 -33.15 11.44
C GLY A 307 -45.17 -31.74 10.86
N GLY A 308 -45.44 -30.69 11.66
CA GLY A 308 -45.22 -29.31 11.28
C GLY A 308 -43.74 -28.98 11.09
N LEU A 309 -43.47 -27.98 10.24
CA LEU A 309 -42.13 -27.51 9.91
C LEU A 309 -41.40 -27.03 11.18
N ARG A 310 -40.15 -27.45 11.36
CA ARG A 310 -39.27 -27.07 12.47
C ARG A 310 -37.88 -26.82 11.91
N LYS A 311 -37.61 -25.57 11.54
CA LYS A 311 -36.33 -25.16 10.97
C LYS A 311 -35.80 -23.90 11.64
N ALA A 312 -34.49 -23.73 11.59
CA ALA A 312 -33.84 -22.48 11.91
C ALA A 312 -32.86 -22.12 10.79
N GLU A 313 -32.90 -20.87 10.36
CA GLU A 313 -31.87 -20.24 9.53
C GLU A 313 -30.83 -19.61 10.47
N PHE A 314 -29.56 -19.82 10.18
CA PHE A 314 -28.47 -19.36 11.03
C PHE A 314 -27.22 -19.05 10.20
N ASP A 315 -26.36 -18.24 10.82
CA ASP A 315 -25.07 -17.82 10.29
C ASP A 315 -23.94 -18.32 11.19
N ILE A 316 -22.86 -18.86 10.60
CA ILE A 316 -21.59 -19.19 11.28
C ILE A 316 -20.57 -18.10 10.95
N GLY A 317 -19.78 -17.68 11.94
CA GLY A 317 -19.00 -16.45 11.86
C GLY A 317 -19.93 -15.24 11.87
N ALA A 318 -21.00 -15.31 12.67
CA ALA A 318 -22.05 -14.32 12.70
C ALA A 318 -21.52 -12.94 13.09
N ASN A 319 -21.90 -11.94 12.31
CA ASN A 319 -21.60 -10.53 12.55
C ASN A 319 -22.92 -9.78 12.68
N LYS A 320 -23.36 -9.60 13.93
CA LYS A 320 -24.56 -8.84 14.23
C LYS A 320 -24.24 -7.36 14.30
N VAL A 321 -24.98 -6.56 13.54
CA VAL A 321 -24.92 -5.09 13.64
C VAL A 321 -26.31 -4.59 14.00
N LYS A 322 -26.42 -3.72 15.00
CA LYS A 322 -27.66 -3.01 15.31
C LYS A 322 -27.40 -1.51 15.27
N ILE A 323 -28.21 -0.80 14.48
CA ILE A 323 -28.24 0.65 14.43
C ILE A 323 -29.60 1.10 14.95
N GLU A 324 -29.62 1.94 15.96
CA GLU A 324 -30.84 2.48 16.56
C GLU A 324 -30.78 4.00 16.58
N ASP A 325 -31.78 4.64 15.98
CA ASP A 325 -31.95 6.08 15.95
C ASP A 325 -33.28 6.45 16.60
N THR A 326 -33.25 7.39 17.53
CA THR A 326 -34.43 7.90 18.25
C THR A 326 -34.98 9.21 17.70
N ASN A 327 -34.34 9.78 16.68
CA ASN A 327 -34.74 11.01 16.02
C ASN A 327 -34.40 11.02 14.51
N THR A 328 -35.11 10.20 13.73
CA THR A 328 -34.91 10.02 12.28
C THR A 328 -35.26 11.23 11.40
N MET A 329 -35.77 12.31 12.00
CA MET A 329 -36.22 13.53 11.29
C MET A 329 -35.15 14.61 11.21
N ASN A 330 -34.13 14.56 12.08
CA ASN A 330 -32.99 15.46 12.04
C ASN A 330 -31.71 14.64 12.23
N ALA A 331 -30.65 14.96 11.51
CA ALA A 331 -29.33 14.34 11.70
C ALA A 331 -28.69 14.83 13.02
N SER A 332 -29.12 14.24 14.16
CA SER A 332 -28.69 14.65 15.51
C SER A 332 -27.48 13.88 16.04
N TRP A 333 -27.03 12.83 15.34
CA TRP A 333 -25.94 11.95 15.76
C TRP A 333 -26.12 11.39 17.18
N ASP A 334 -27.36 11.14 17.57
CA ASP A 334 -27.74 10.58 18.87
C ASP A 334 -28.05 9.08 18.80
N GLY A 335 -28.10 8.51 17.59
CA GLY A 335 -28.28 7.07 17.40
C GLY A 335 -27.06 6.26 17.87
N THR A 336 -27.31 5.00 18.21
CA THR A 336 -26.32 4.05 18.72
C THR A 336 -25.99 2.97 17.70
N VAL A 337 -24.75 2.50 17.75
CA VAL A 337 -24.27 1.36 16.97
C VAL A 337 -23.84 0.26 17.93
N THR A 338 -24.33 -0.95 17.72
CA THR A 338 -23.94 -2.16 18.47
C THR A 338 -23.36 -3.18 17.51
N ILE A 339 -22.17 -3.69 17.80
CA ILE A 339 -21.53 -4.80 17.07
C ILE A 339 -21.50 -6.01 18.00
N GLY A 340 -22.06 -7.15 17.55
CA GLY A 340 -22.30 -8.32 18.37
C GLY A 340 -23.21 -7.97 19.56
N SER A 341 -22.62 -7.94 20.76
CA SER A 341 -23.29 -7.55 22.00
C SER A 341 -22.75 -6.24 22.63
N THR A 342 -21.82 -5.57 21.95
CA THR A 342 -21.12 -4.38 22.46
C THR A 342 -21.67 -3.13 21.78
N GLU A 343 -22.22 -2.20 22.57
CA GLU A 343 -22.57 -0.86 22.09
C GLU A 343 -21.31 0.01 22.04
N LEU A 344 -21.06 0.64 20.90
CA LEU A 344 -19.89 1.48 20.66
C LEU A 344 -20.15 2.89 21.20
N SER A 345 -19.25 3.35 22.06
CA SER A 345 -19.44 4.61 22.78
C SER A 345 -19.07 5.83 21.93
N SER A 346 -17.96 5.73 21.19
CA SER A 346 -17.40 6.77 20.32
C SER A 346 -17.95 6.75 18.89
N VAL A 347 -18.75 5.73 18.55
CA VAL A 347 -19.45 5.60 17.27
C VAL A 347 -20.93 5.92 17.43
N LYS A 348 -21.43 6.81 16.58
CA LYS A 348 -22.83 7.24 16.52
C LYS A 348 -23.41 6.97 15.15
N ALA A 349 -24.74 6.95 15.06
CA ALA A 349 -25.42 6.75 13.81
C ALA A 349 -26.63 7.67 13.66
N ASP A 350 -27.04 7.86 12.41
CA ASP A 350 -28.28 8.51 12.02
C ASP A 350 -28.99 7.65 10.96
N ILE A 351 -30.30 7.48 11.11
CA ILE A 351 -31.18 6.90 10.09
C ILE A 351 -32.11 8.02 9.63
N VAL A 352 -31.80 8.61 8.48
CA VAL A 352 -32.56 9.76 7.98
C VAL A 352 -33.78 9.27 7.22
N THR A 353 -34.94 9.82 7.58
CA THR A 353 -36.21 9.54 6.90
C THR A 353 -36.77 10.81 6.24
N SER A 354 -37.35 10.66 5.04
CA SER A 354 -38.03 11.78 4.34
C SER A 354 -39.54 11.80 4.61
N THR A 355 -40.09 10.65 5.02
CA THR A 355 -41.45 10.51 5.51
C THR A 355 -41.41 9.61 6.73
N ASP A 356 -41.80 10.17 7.87
CA ASP A 356 -41.95 9.46 9.15
C ASP A 356 -43.23 10.00 9.80
N GLN A 357 -44.35 9.37 9.47
CA GLN A 357 -45.62 9.73 10.09
C GLN A 357 -45.73 8.97 11.41
N GLY A 358 -45.21 9.61 12.44
CA GLY A 358 -45.06 9.05 13.75
C GLY A 358 -46.32 8.79 14.57
N GLY A 359 -46.48 7.52 14.96
CA GLY A 359 -46.97 7.03 16.26
C GLY A 359 -47.77 7.98 17.16
N GLY A 360 -49.08 8.05 16.90
CA GLY A 360 -50.11 8.14 17.94
C GLY A 360 -51.07 6.96 17.74
N THR A 361 -51.92 6.64 18.72
CA THR A 361 -52.92 5.55 18.68
C THR A 361 -53.98 5.67 17.56
N SER A 362 -53.70 6.44 16.51
CA SER A 362 -54.58 6.80 15.40
C SER A 362 -53.86 6.85 14.04
N PHE A 363 -52.57 6.53 13.95
CA PHE A 363 -51.77 6.59 12.71
C PHE A 363 -51.31 5.20 12.25
N HIS A 364 -52.25 4.24 12.23
CA HIS A 364 -52.00 2.93 11.66
C HIS A 364 -52.07 3.00 10.12
N GLY A 365 -50.99 2.61 9.43
CA GLY A 365 -50.95 2.47 7.96
C GLY A 365 -50.31 3.61 7.18
N SER A 366 -49.23 4.22 7.69
CA SER A 366 -48.43 5.21 6.96
C SER A 366 -47.04 4.69 6.61
N ASP A 367 -46.58 5.02 5.41
CA ASP A 367 -45.31 4.57 4.86
C ASP A 367 -44.13 5.31 5.51
N VAL A 368 -43.06 4.59 5.84
CA VAL A 368 -41.76 5.16 6.23
C VAL A 368 -40.84 5.11 5.03
N THR A 369 -40.10 6.19 4.77
CA THR A 369 -39.12 6.27 3.68
C THR A 369 -37.75 6.64 4.21
N ILE A 370 -36.85 5.66 4.30
CA ILE A 370 -35.46 5.82 4.73
C ILE A 370 -34.63 6.34 3.55
N THR A 371 -34.01 7.50 3.70
CA THR A 371 -33.16 8.10 2.67
C THR A 371 -31.68 7.81 2.86
N SER A 372 -31.22 7.65 4.11
CA SER A 372 -29.85 7.24 4.39
C SER A 372 -29.71 6.52 5.73
N ILE A 373 -28.66 5.71 5.81
CA ILE A 373 -28.14 5.14 7.05
C ILE A 373 -26.69 5.63 7.15
N GLU A 374 -26.33 6.28 8.24
CA GLU A 374 -25.02 6.90 8.43
C GLU A 374 -24.41 6.46 9.76
N VAL A 375 -23.10 6.23 9.77
CA VAL A 375 -22.29 5.87 10.94
C VAL A 375 -21.12 6.84 11.01
N ASN A 376 -20.87 7.42 12.17
CA ASN A 376 -19.80 8.39 12.41
C ASN A 376 -18.99 7.98 13.64
N TYR A 377 -17.68 7.80 13.45
CA TYR A 377 -16.73 7.66 14.55
C TYR A 377 -16.06 9.02 14.84
N THR A 378 -16.15 9.48 16.08
CA THR A 378 -15.43 10.65 16.58
C THR A 378 -14.38 10.23 17.58
N ALA A 379 -13.13 10.66 17.39
CA ALA A 379 -12.02 10.28 18.26
C ALA A 379 -12.21 10.84 19.67
N GLY A 380 -12.11 9.99 20.69
CA GLY A 380 -12.14 10.38 22.11
C GLY A 380 -10.80 10.94 22.61
N GLN A 381 -9.71 10.68 21.88
CA GLN A 381 -8.34 11.14 22.13
C GLN A 381 -7.64 11.44 20.79
N ASP A 382 -6.39 11.89 20.84
CA ASP A 382 -5.56 11.99 19.63
C ASP A 382 -5.20 10.58 19.13
N LEU A 383 -5.33 10.35 17.82
CA LEU A 383 -4.97 9.08 17.17
C LEU A 383 -3.68 9.27 16.36
N TYR A 384 -2.64 8.53 16.71
CA TYR A 384 -1.32 8.59 16.08
C TYR A 384 -1.13 7.40 15.13
N LEU A 385 -1.44 7.59 13.84
CA LEU A 385 -1.29 6.55 12.83
C LEU A 385 0.14 6.48 12.30
N GLY A 386 0.91 5.52 12.80
CA GLY A 386 2.29 5.29 12.37
C GLY A 386 2.40 4.48 11.08
N GLU A 387 3.61 4.43 10.52
CA GLU A 387 3.92 3.68 9.30
C GLU A 387 3.52 2.20 9.40
N GLY A 388 2.68 1.73 8.47
CA GLY A 388 2.22 0.35 8.34
C GLY A 388 1.25 -0.12 9.43
N VAL A 389 0.84 0.76 10.35
CA VAL A 389 -0.06 0.42 11.45
C VAL A 389 -1.52 0.49 11.01
N SER A 390 -2.35 -0.41 11.53
CA SER A 390 -3.80 -0.41 11.36
C SER A 390 -4.47 0.77 12.06
N GLY A 391 -5.30 1.50 11.32
CA GLY A 391 -6.17 2.55 11.83
C GLY A 391 -7.18 2.04 12.83
N ALA A 392 -7.77 0.88 12.55
CA ALA A 392 -8.66 0.17 13.46
C ALA A 392 -7.96 -0.16 14.79
N ASP A 393 -6.73 -0.70 14.74
CA ASP A 393 -6.00 -1.11 15.96
C ASP A 393 -5.63 0.11 16.81
N VAL A 394 -5.23 1.22 16.17
CA VAL A 394 -4.93 2.49 16.87
C VAL A 394 -6.18 3.05 17.54
N ALA A 395 -7.32 3.05 16.84
CA ALA A 395 -8.59 3.49 17.39
C ALA A 395 -9.00 2.62 18.59
N ASP A 396 -8.96 1.31 18.44
CA ASP A 396 -9.40 0.38 19.49
C ASP A 396 -8.52 0.45 20.73
N ALA A 397 -7.21 0.64 20.55
CA ALA A 397 -6.28 0.90 21.65
C ALA A 397 -6.58 2.23 22.36
N ALA A 398 -6.80 3.31 21.61
CA ALA A 398 -7.04 4.65 22.14
C ALA A 398 -8.39 4.76 22.87
N GLU A 399 -9.43 4.10 22.35
CA GLU A 399 -10.78 4.10 22.94
C GLU A 399 -10.94 3.03 24.03
N ALA A 400 -9.98 2.10 24.16
CA ALA A 400 -10.05 0.91 25.00
C ALA A 400 -11.33 0.08 24.75
N GLN A 401 -11.76 0.02 23.50
CA GLN A 401 -12.98 -0.64 23.03
C GLN A 401 -12.75 -1.14 21.60
N GLU A 402 -13.01 -2.41 21.32
CA GLU A 402 -12.87 -2.97 19.97
C GLU A 402 -14.03 -2.55 19.04
N GLY A 403 -13.76 -2.49 17.73
CA GLY A 403 -14.76 -2.35 16.68
C GLY A 403 -15.15 -0.91 16.35
N ASN A 404 -14.30 0.08 16.67
CA ASN A 404 -14.58 1.48 16.33
C ASN A 404 -14.58 1.74 14.81
N PHE A 405 -13.83 0.94 14.05
CA PHE A 405 -13.97 0.85 12.60
C PHE A 405 -15.13 -0.08 12.26
N PHE A 406 -16.15 0.47 11.60
CA PHE A 406 -17.44 -0.19 11.46
C PHE A 406 -17.33 -1.57 10.77
N GLY A 407 -17.58 -2.63 11.56
CA GLY A 407 -17.64 -4.01 11.10
C GLY A 407 -16.32 -4.61 10.62
N ASP A 408 -15.18 -4.02 11.02
CA ASP A 408 -13.82 -4.42 10.59
C ASP A 408 -13.73 -4.65 9.07
N ALA A 409 -14.41 -3.80 8.30
CA ALA A 409 -14.60 -3.98 6.87
C ALA A 409 -13.70 -3.06 6.02
N PHE A 410 -13.16 -2.01 6.62
CA PHE A 410 -12.17 -1.13 6.02
C PHE A 410 -11.17 -0.65 7.08
N ASP A 411 -10.08 -0.06 6.61
CA ASP A 411 -9.02 0.46 7.47
C ASP A 411 -8.40 1.73 6.84
N PHE A 412 -7.76 2.54 7.68
CA PHE A 412 -6.89 3.62 7.26
C PHE A 412 -5.45 3.20 7.47
N LYS A 413 -4.61 3.34 6.44
CA LYS A 413 -3.19 3.01 6.48
C LYS A 413 -2.36 4.23 6.15
N PHE A 414 -1.46 4.59 7.06
CA PHE A 414 -0.36 5.50 6.75
C PHE A 414 0.89 4.65 6.49
N GLU A 415 1.41 4.66 5.27
CA GLU A 415 2.57 3.85 4.87
C GLU A 415 3.86 4.71 4.86
N GLY A 416 3.92 5.73 5.71
CA GLY A 416 5.09 6.57 5.89
C GLY A 416 5.25 7.66 4.85
N LEU A 417 6.49 8.16 4.73
CA LEU A 417 6.85 9.26 3.84
C LEU A 417 7.46 8.74 2.53
N GLN A 418 7.14 9.41 1.43
CA GLN A 418 7.70 9.15 0.11
C GLN A 418 8.98 9.95 -0.10
N ILE A 419 10.08 9.44 0.46
CA ILE A 419 11.38 10.13 0.40
C ILE A 419 12.17 9.67 -0.82
N GLY A 420 12.43 10.59 -1.75
CA GLY A 420 13.29 10.38 -2.92
C GLY A 420 14.78 10.43 -2.60
N THR A 421 15.57 10.91 -3.55
CA THR A 421 16.98 11.25 -3.30
C THR A 421 17.08 12.49 -2.44
N THR A 422 18.12 12.55 -1.62
CA THR A 422 18.37 13.67 -0.72
C THR A 422 19.84 14.06 -0.76
N GLU A 423 20.11 15.32 -0.43
CA GLU A 423 21.45 15.84 -0.18
C GLU A 423 21.57 16.39 1.25
N GLU A 424 22.81 16.44 1.73
CA GLU A 424 23.12 16.93 3.08
C GLU A 424 23.85 18.27 3.02
N VAL A 425 23.32 19.25 3.75
CA VAL A 425 23.98 20.51 4.06
C VAL A 425 24.23 20.58 5.55
N SER A 426 25.40 21.06 5.98
CA SER A 426 25.68 21.22 7.42
C SER A 426 26.36 22.52 7.75
N LEU A 427 26.01 23.04 8.92
CA LEU A 427 26.56 24.26 9.51
C LEU A 427 27.11 23.92 10.89
N LYS A 428 28.43 23.85 11.01
CA LYS A 428 29.12 23.33 12.20
C LYS A 428 30.17 24.31 12.72
N PRO A 429 30.44 24.36 14.03
CA PRO A 429 31.50 25.19 14.58
C PRO A 429 32.88 24.73 14.09
N SER A 430 33.71 25.70 13.73
CA SER A 430 35.10 25.52 13.29
C SER A 430 36.02 26.22 14.29
N GLY A 431 36.03 25.64 15.49
CA GLY A 431 36.53 26.28 16.70
C GLY A 431 35.58 27.34 17.27
N SER A 432 36.01 28.01 18.34
CA SER A 432 35.19 28.97 19.12
C SER A 432 34.69 30.19 18.34
N TYR A 433 35.33 30.52 17.22
CA TYR A 433 35.20 31.82 16.58
C TYR A 433 34.64 31.75 15.17
N ASN A 434 34.39 30.56 14.62
CA ASN A 434 33.96 30.39 13.24
C ASN A 434 32.85 29.33 13.14
N TYR A 435 31.99 29.49 12.15
CA TYR A 435 31.07 28.47 11.67
C TYR A 435 31.37 28.13 10.22
N LYS A 436 31.34 26.85 9.92
CA LYS A 436 31.68 26.25 8.64
C LYS A 436 30.44 25.65 8.00
N LEU A 437 30.16 26.09 6.77
CA LEU A 437 29.13 25.54 5.91
C LEU A 437 29.75 24.46 5.01
N LYS A 438 29.09 23.31 4.93
CA LYS A 438 29.41 22.22 4.01
C LYS A 438 28.19 21.91 3.15
N PHE A 439 28.37 21.88 1.84
CA PHE A 439 27.34 21.56 0.84
C PHE A 439 28.03 21.16 -0.47
N THR A 440 27.30 20.53 -1.38
CA THR A 440 27.71 20.31 -2.77
C THR A 440 26.91 21.25 -3.66
N ASN A 441 27.57 22.03 -4.50
CA ASN A 441 26.87 23.01 -5.34
C ASN A 441 26.21 22.34 -6.58
N LYS A 442 25.39 23.10 -7.31
CA LYS A 442 24.76 22.66 -8.58
C LYS A 442 25.72 22.08 -9.63
N ALA A 443 27.00 22.50 -9.61
CA ALA A 443 28.03 21.99 -10.51
C ALA A 443 28.71 20.69 -10.01
N GLY A 444 28.26 20.13 -8.88
CA GLY A 444 28.82 18.91 -8.27
C GLY A 444 30.15 19.15 -7.54
N VAL A 445 30.44 20.39 -7.11
CA VAL A 445 31.65 20.74 -6.37
C VAL A 445 31.35 20.88 -4.88
N ASP A 446 32.10 20.13 -4.08
CA ASP A 446 32.00 20.14 -2.62
C ASP A 446 32.66 21.36 -2.00
N TYR A 447 31.94 22.06 -1.15
CA TYR A 447 32.43 23.19 -0.37
C TYR A 447 32.49 22.84 1.12
N SER A 448 33.51 23.37 1.80
CA SER A 448 33.67 23.28 3.26
C SER A 448 34.31 24.56 3.81
N VAL A 449 33.54 25.64 3.81
CA VAL A 449 34.05 27.01 3.97
C VAL A 449 33.53 27.64 5.26
N ASP A 450 34.39 28.38 5.96
CA ASP A 450 33.96 29.18 7.11
C ASP A 450 33.18 30.42 6.62
N VAL A 451 31.91 30.52 7.00
CA VAL A 451 30.96 31.54 6.46
C VAL A 451 30.55 32.59 7.48
N ALA A 452 30.69 32.32 8.77
CA ALA A 452 30.39 33.27 9.84
C ALA A 452 31.47 33.23 10.92
N SER A 453 31.87 34.39 11.43
CA SER A 453 32.95 34.47 12.41
C SER A 453 32.88 35.66 13.35
N ILE A 454 33.62 35.58 14.46
CA ILE A 454 33.85 36.67 15.41
C ILE A 454 35.34 36.85 15.70
N ASN A 455 35.77 38.06 16.05
CA ASN A 455 37.16 38.37 16.39
C ASN A 455 37.55 38.04 17.86
N GLY A 456 36.81 37.14 18.51
CA GLY A 456 37.11 36.60 19.84
C GLY A 456 36.98 37.54 21.06
N SER A 457 36.37 38.72 20.88
CA SER A 457 36.08 39.65 21.99
C SER A 457 34.64 39.51 22.50
N SER A 458 34.40 39.78 23.80
CA SER A 458 33.04 39.86 24.34
C SER A 458 32.31 41.06 23.72
N GLY A 459 31.15 40.82 23.10
CA GLY A 459 30.40 41.82 22.31
C GLY A 459 30.90 42.01 20.87
N ALA A 460 31.64 41.04 20.32
CA ALA A 460 32.07 41.04 18.92
C ALA A 460 30.88 41.08 17.95
N ILE A 461 31.07 41.77 16.83
CA ILE A 461 30.17 41.73 15.67
C ILE A 461 30.39 40.40 14.96
N ILE A 462 29.30 39.77 14.53
CA ILE A 462 29.33 38.55 13.71
C ILE A 462 29.55 38.98 12.26
N ASN A 463 30.64 38.54 11.65
CA ASN A 463 31.05 38.91 10.29
C ASN A 463 30.85 37.72 9.35
N LEU A 464 30.67 37.99 8.07
CA LEU A 464 30.77 36.94 7.05
C LEU A 464 32.24 36.53 6.86
N GLY A 465 32.45 35.26 6.57
CA GLY A 465 33.79 34.71 6.35
C GLY A 465 34.48 34.23 7.62
N ARG A 466 35.80 34.37 7.68
CA ARG A 466 36.66 33.60 8.59
C ARG A 466 37.57 34.47 9.45
N TRP A 467 37.56 34.23 10.76
CA TRP A 467 38.60 34.69 11.68
C TRP A 467 39.77 33.70 11.74
N THR A 468 40.97 34.18 11.39
CA THR A 468 42.20 33.38 11.38
C THR A 468 42.90 33.28 12.74
N GLY A 469 42.49 34.09 13.72
CA GLY A 469 43.17 34.29 14.99
C GLY A 469 43.89 35.65 15.09
N SER A 470 44.28 36.23 13.96
CA SER A 470 44.88 37.57 13.87
C SER A 470 44.11 38.51 12.95
N ASP A 471 43.58 37.97 11.85
CA ASP A 471 42.96 38.74 10.77
C ASP A 471 41.62 38.13 10.36
N LEU A 472 40.68 38.99 9.98
CA LEU A 472 39.39 38.61 9.39
C LEU A 472 39.57 38.49 7.88
N ARG A 473 39.17 37.35 7.31
CA ARG A 473 39.00 37.15 5.87
C ARG A 473 37.52 37.25 5.57
N ASP A 474 37.12 38.44 5.15
CA ASP A 474 35.71 38.78 4.93
C ASP A 474 35.16 38.11 3.67
N ILE A 475 33.86 37.77 3.66
CA ILE A 475 33.15 37.51 2.39
C ILE A 475 32.59 38.85 1.94
N VAL A 476 33.16 39.41 0.88
CA VAL A 476 32.73 40.70 0.34
C VAL A 476 31.45 40.51 -0.47
N ILE A 477 30.45 41.34 -0.16
CA ILE A 477 29.08 41.28 -0.70
C ILE A 477 28.68 42.55 -1.47
N ASN A 478 29.67 43.39 -1.77
CA ASN A 478 29.49 44.71 -2.37
C ASN A 478 30.43 44.81 -3.56
N GLU A 479 29.88 44.97 -4.76
CA GLU A 479 30.61 44.94 -6.02
C GLU A 479 31.54 46.14 -6.20
N VAL A 480 31.20 47.28 -5.58
CA VAL A 480 32.04 48.49 -5.60
C VAL A 480 33.08 48.51 -4.49
N GLN A 481 33.09 47.51 -3.59
CA GLN A 481 34.07 47.38 -2.53
C GLN A 481 35.32 46.64 -3.02
N GLN A 482 36.50 47.16 -2.68
CA GLN A 482 37.75 46.46 -2.95
C GLN A 482 37.91 45.25 -2.03
N ILE A 483 38.18 44.09 -2.63
CA ILE A 483 38.47 42.82 -1.99
C ILE A 483 39.98 42.72 -1.76
N ASP A 484 40.37 42.63 -0.50
CA ASP A 484 41.76 42.50 -0.05
C ASP A 484 42.32 41.08 -0.26
N ASP A 485 43.65 40.97 -0.32
CA ASP A 485 44.33 39.66 -0.40
C ASP A 485 43.82 38.71 0.71
N GLU A 486 43.65 37.45 0.34
CA GLU A 486 43.06 36.38 1.14
C GLU A 486 41.58 36.54 1.51
N HIS A 487 40.90 37.62 1.15
CA HIS A 487 39.45 37.76 1.35
C HIS A 487 38.64 36.91 0.37
N TYR A 488 37.40 36.64 0.74
CA TYR A 488 36.47 35.80 0.01
C TYR A 488 35.42 36.64 -0.71
N PHE A 489 34.77 36.02 -1.68
CA PHE A 489 33.55 36.51 -2.33
C PHE A 489 32.75 35.34 -2.87
N VAL A 490 31.47 35.57 -3.12
CA VAL A 490 30.58 34.58 -3.75
C VAL A 490 30.14 35.14 -5.09
N VAL A 491 30.30 34.34 -6.14
CA VAL A 491 29.67 34.63 -7.43
C VAL A 491 28.50 33.68 -7.62
N SER A 492 27.35 34.21 -8.03
CA SER A 492 26.13 33.41 -8.24
C SER A 492 25.35 33.90 -9.45
N LYS A 493 25.05 33.01 -10.40
CA LYS A 493 24.21 33.33 -11.56
C LYS A 493 23.55 32.08 -12.12
N ASN A 494 22.29 32.19 -12.56
CA ASN A 494 21.53 31.06 -13.12
C ASN A 494 21.51 29.82 -12.20
N LYS A 495 21.43 30.03 -10.88
CA LYS A 495 21.54 29.00 -9.84
C LYS A 495 22.88 28.25 -9.79
N TYR A 496 23.94 28.77 -10.41
CA TYR A 496 25.30 28.29 -10.22
C TYR A 496 26.05 29.24 -9.31
N SER A 497 26.65 28.71 -8.25
CA SER A 497 27.35 29.50 -7.25
C SER A 497 28.74 28.96 -6.93
N ARG A 498 29.71 29.86 -6.69
CA ARG A 498 31.09 29.51 -6.32
C ARG A 498 31.58 30.40 -5.18
N VAL A 499 32.21 29.79 -4.17
CA VAL A 499 32.90 30.53 -3.11
C VAL A 499 34.38 30.66 -3.47
N MET A 500 34.82 31.89 -3.67
CA MET A 500 36.12 32.21 -4.24
C MET A 500 36.97 32.96 -3.22
N GLN A 501 38.29 32.80 -3.32
CA GLN A 501 39.27 33.55 -2.53
C GLN A 501 40.23 34.29 -3.44
N PHE A 502 40.35 35.60 -3.26
CA PHE A 502 41.36 36.40 -3.95
C PHE A 502 42.76 36.09 -3.39
N LYS A 503 43.78 35.98 -4.27
CA LYS A 503 45.14 35.60 -3.91
C LYS A 503 46.24 36.56 -4.34
N ASP A 504 46.20 37.04 -5.58
CA ASP A 504 47.27 37.90 -6.08
C ASP A 504 46.88 38.58 -7.39
N VAL A 505 47.50 39.73 -7.65
CA VAL A 505 47.58 40.35 -8.98
C VAL A 505 49.03 40.24 -9.45
N VAL A 506 49.26 39.39 -10.45
CA VAL A 506 50.55 39.23 -11.09
C VAL A 506 50.62 40.21 -12.26
N GLN A 507 51.39 41.28 -12.08
CA GLN A 507 51.68 42.24 -13.14
C GLN A 507 52.39 41.59 -14.34
N GLY A 508 52.13 42.12 -15.53
CA GLY A 508 52.82 41.71 -16.75
C GLY A 508 54.31 42.09 -16.75
N THR A 509 55.00 41.80 -17.86
CA THR A 509 56.44 42.07 -18.01
C THR A 509 56.79 43.56 -18.13
N SER A 510 55.79 44.45 -18.18
CA SER A 510 55.92 45.90 -18.33
C SER A 510 54.84 46.59 -17.50
N THR A 511 55.23 47.55 -16.65
CA THR A 511 54.30 48.31 -15.77
C THR A 511 53.48 49.37 -16.52
N THR A 512 53.57 49.43 -17.86
CA THR A 512 52.83 50.38 -18.70
C THR A 512 51.72 49.74 -19.52
N ASP A 513 51.62 48.40 -19.49
CA ASP A 513 50.80 47.66 -20.44
C ASP A 513 49.39 47.39 -19.86
N GLU A 514 49.19 47.56 -18.54
CA GLU A 514 47.93 47.26 -17.82
C GLU A 514 47.40 45.87 -18.14
N THR A 515 48.31 44.91 -18.35
CA THR A 515 48.00 43.51 -18.66
C THR A 515 48.71 42.59 -17.69
N GLY A 516 48.00 41.58 -17.19
CA GLY A 516 48.56 40.59 -16.28
C GLY A 516 47.56 39.50 -15.92
N ILE A 517 47.78 38.84 -14.78
CA ILE A 517 46.94 37.73 -14.31
C ILE A 517 46.42 38.03 -12.90
N ILE A 518 45.11 37.90 -12.69
CA ILE A 518 44.49 37.82 -11.37
C ILE A 518 44.42 36.35 -10.99
N LYS A 519 44.90 36.04 -9.78
CA LYS A 519 44.86 34.71 -9.20
C LYS A 519 43.71 34.62 -8.20
N ILE A 520 42.79 33.71 -8.47
CA ILE A 520 41.58 33.49 -7.65
C ILE A 520 41.47 31.99 -7.36
N LEU A 521 41.43 31.61 -6.10
CA LEU A 521 41.26 30.21 -5.68
C LEU A 521 39.77 29.90 -5.57
N ASP A 522 39.29 28.85 -6.23
CA ASP A 522 38.00 28.24 -5.90
C ASP A 522 38.16 27.40 -4.62
N LEU A 523 37.46 27.79 -3.55
CA LEU A 523 37.59 27.15 -2.24
C LEU A 523 36.99 25.74 -2.18
N GLY A 524 36.12 25.38 -3.12
CA GLY A 524 35.52 24.04 -3.19
C GLY A 524 36.46 23.07 -3.91
N SER A 525 36.78 23.38 -5.17
CA SER A 525 37.64 22.50 -5.99
C SER A 525 39.13 22.58 -5.65
N GLY A 526 39.57 23.64 -4.96
CA GLY A 526 41.00 23.92 -4.72
C GLY A 526 41.75 24.39 -5.98
N THR A 527 41.04 24.69 -7.07
CA THR A 527 41.64 25.08 -8.34
C THR A 527 41.94 26.59 -8.35
N MET A 528 43.16 26.95 -8.78
CA MET A 528 43.52 28.33 -9.07
C MET A 528 43.01 28.74 -10.45
N GLN A 529 42.10 29.71 -10.48
CA GLN A 529 41.67 30.43 -11.67
C GLN A 529 42.67 31.55 -11.97
N GLU A 530 43.14 31.59 -13.22
CA GLU A 530 44.01 32.64 -13.74
C GLU A 530 43.22 33.51 -14.72
N VAL A 531 42.76 34.67 -14.25
CA VAL A 531 41.99 35.63 -15.06
C VAL A 531 42.96 36.60 -15.70
N THR A 532 43.03 36.61 -17.03
CA THR A 532 43.81 37.62 -17.75
C THR A 532 43.06 38.95 -17.71
N TYR A 533 43.74 40.02 -17.30
CA TYR A 533 43.19 41.37 -17.36
C TYR A 533 43.90 42.22 -18.43
N THR A 534 43.16 43.19 -18.97
CA THR A 534 43.64 44.24 -19.87
C THR A 534 42.98 45.55 -19.48
N SER A 535 43.74 46.65 -19.41
CA SER A 535 43.20 47.95 -18.98
C SER A 535 42.53 47.89 -17.61
N LEU A 536 43.13 47.11 -16.70
CA LEU A 536 42.65 46.86 -15.33
C LEU A 536 41.33 46.06 -15.20
N THR A 537 40.83 45.45 -16.28
CA THR A 537 39.60 44.64 -16.28
C THR A 537 39.85 43.25 -16.86
N GLY A 538 39.27 42.21 -16.25
CA GLY A 538 39.28 40.84 -16.77
C GLY A 538 37.94 40.12 -16.54
N ASP A 539 37.77 38.98 -17.19
CA ASP A 539 36.53 38.20 -17.16
C ASP A 539 36.76 36.83 -16.49
N LEU A 540 36.14 36.60 -15.35
CA LEU A 540 36.09 35.29 -14.69
C LEU A 540 34.95 34.47 -15.27
N ASN A 541 35.28 33.36 -15.94
CA ASN A 541 34.29 32.50 -16.60
C ASN A 541 34.14 31.18 -15.83
N LEU A 542 32.96 30.94 -15.28
CA LEU A 542 32.65 29.77 -14.44
C LEU A 542 31.25 29.25 -14.78
N ASP A 543 31.09 27.94 -14.95
CA ASP A 543 29.79 27.28 -15.15
C ASP A 543 28.92 27.85 -16.28
N GLY A 544 29.56 28.42 -17.32
CA GLY A 544 28.88 29.07 -18.45
C GLY A 544 28.45 30.52 -18.18
N ASN A 545 28.75 31.05 -16.99
CA ASN A 545 28.56 32.45 -16.61
C ASN A 545 29.87 33.23 -16.71
N THR A 546 29.76 34.54 -16.83
CA THR A 546 30.87 35.49 -16.88
C THR A 546 30.67 36.54 -15.80
N TYR A 547 31.72 36.80 -15.02
CA TYR A 547 31.77 37.79 -13.94
C TYR A 547 32.91 38.75 -14.22
N GLN A 548 32.61 40.05 -14.31
CA GLN A 548 33.64 41.07 -14.49
C GLN A 548 34.50 41.22 -13.23
N VAL A 549 35.82 41.35 -13.41
CA VAL A 549 36.77 41.59 -12.32
C VAL A 549 37.63 42.81 -12.66
N ASN A 550 37.50 43.88 -11.88
CA ASN A 550 38.33 45.06 -12.00
C ASN A 550 39.45 45.06 -10.94
N ILE A 551 40.67 45.45 -11.31
CA ILE A 551 41.78 45.63 -10.37
C ILE A 551 42.00 47.10 -10.02
N SER A 552 42.33 47.38 -8.77
CA SER A 552 42.58 48.76 -8.30
C SER A 552 43.88 49.37 -8.83
N SER A 553 44.86 48.52 -9.14
CA SER A 553 46.14 48.90 -9.76
C SER A 553 46.84 47.66 -10.34
N ASP A 554 47.60 47.84 -11.42
CA ASP A 554 48.52 46.84 -11.97
C ASP A 554 49.77 46.72 -11.06
N SER A 555 49.60 46.04 -9.92
CA SER A 555 50.67 45.74 -8.97
C SER A 555 50.33 44.53 -8.12
N ASN A 556 51.34 43.90 -7.51
CA ASN A 556 51.16 42.84 -6.50
C ASN A 556 50.45 43.30 -5.21
N SER A 557 50.13 44.59 -5.07
CA SER A 557 49.29 45.12 -3.99
C SER A 557 47.92 45.57 -4.51
N GLY A 558 47.61 45.25 -5.77
CA GLY A 558 46.31 45.46 -6.39
C GLY A 558 45.24 44.65 -5.66
N LYS A 559 44.08 45.27 -5.51
CA LYS A 559 42.86 44.66 -4.96
C LYS A 559 41.87 44.45 -6.10
N ILE A 560 40.86 43.61 -5.91
CA ILE A 560 39.83 43.36 -6.93
C ILE A 560 38.47 43.93 -6.55
N MET A 561 37.64 44.23 -7.53
CA MET A 561 36.19 44.44 -7.43
C MET A 561 35.55 43.45 -8.39
N VAL A 562 34.49 42.76 -7.98
CA VAL A 562 33.92 41.63 -8.71
C VAL A 562 32.42 41.86 -8.87
N ASP A 563 31.92 41.59 -10.08
CA ASP A 563 30.51 41.50 -10.44
C ASP A 563 30.00 40.17 -9.85
N LEU A 564 29.28 40.25 -8.75
CA LEU A 564 28.98 39.11 -7.88
C LEU A 564 27.77 38.33 -8.40
N ASP A 565 26.80 38.99 -9.02
CA ASP A 565 25.61 38.34 -9.60
C ASP A 565 25.76 38.04 -11.11
N GLY A 566 26.83 38.56 -11.72
CA GLY A 566 27.17 38.37 -13.12
C GLY A 566 26.26 39.15 -14.07
N ASP A 567 25.53 40.17 -13.63
CA ASP A 567 24.62 40.94 -14.49
C ASP A 567 25.37 41.83 -15.53
N GLY A 568 26.69 41.97 -15.36
CA GLY A 568 27.59 42.74 -16.22
C GLY A 568 27.83 44.17 -15.75
N ALA A 569 27.32 44.56 -14.58
CA ALA A 569 27.57 45.80 -13.89
C ALA A 569 28.46 45.58 -12.64
N LEU A 570 28.94 46.70 -12.08
CA LEU A 570 29.74 46.76 -10.86
C LEU A 570 29.23 47.95 -10.07
N ASP A 571 27.96 47.91 -9.71
CA ASP A 571 27.26 49.02 -9.06
C ASP A 571 26.40 48.60 -7.87
N ASP A 572 26.23 47.30 -7.64
CA ASP A 572 25.48 46.81 -6.51
C ASP A 572 26.28 46.88 -5.21
N LYS A 573 25.70 47.61 -4.26
CA LYS A 573 26.28 47.83 -2.93
C LYS A 573 25.95 46.71 -1.96
N ASN A 574 25.06 45.81 -2.37
CA ASN A 574 24.52 44.78 -1.52
C ASN A 574 23.98 43.61 -2.35
N VAL A 575 24.86 42.68 -2.67
CA VAL A 575 24.51 41.40 -3.30
C VAL A 575 24.48 40.35 -2.21
N SER A 576 23.28 39.87 -1.86
CA SER A 576 23.13 38.76 -0.91
C SER A 576 23.86 37.53 -1.46
N PRO A 577 24.83 36.94 -0.73
CA PRO A 577 25.52 35.76 -1.23
C PRO A 577 24.56 34.56 -1.27
N GLU A 578 24.19 34.16 -2.49
CA GLU A 578 23.37 32.97 -2.75
C GLU A 578 24.26 31.80 -3.14
N LEU A 579 24.06 30.67 -2.48
CA LEU A 579 24.69 29.40 -2.80
C LEU A 579 23.62 28.40 -3.16
N TRP A 580 23.77 27.73 -4.29
CA TRP A 580 22.80 26.79 -4.82
C TRP A 580 23.38 25.38 -4.79
N THR A 581 22.68 24.49 -4.09
CA THR A 581 23.09 23.09 -3.94
C THR A 581 22.78 22.26 -5.19
N GLN A 582 23.05 20.96 -5.16
CA GLN A 582 22.78 20.08 -6.28
C GLN A 582 21.28 19.85 -6.49
N GLY A 583 20.50 19.75 -5.41
CA GLY A 583 19.04 19.71 -5.40
C GLY A 583 18.38 21.09 -5.58
N GLU A 584 19.14 22.15 -5.83
CA GLU A 584 18.66 23.53 -5.96
C GLU A 584 18.11 24.16 -4.67
N LEU A 585 18.49 23.68 -3.48
CA LEU A 585 18.30 24.44 -2.23
C LEU A 585 19.10 25.76 -2.31
N ASN A 586 18.43 26.89 -2.08
CA ASN A 586 19.07 28.20 -1.96
C ASN A 586 19.55 28.45 -0.52
N ILE A 587 20.85 28.66 -0.36
CA ILE A 587 21.48 29.07 0.89
C ILE A 587 21.91 30.53 0.78
N THR A 588 21.21 31.43 1.47
CA THR A 588 21.53 32.86 1.51
C THR A 588 22.28 33.22 2.79
N LEU A 589 23.52 33.70 2.69
CA LEU A 589 24.39 33.90 3.86
C LEU A 589 24.06 35.13 4.74
N ALA A 590 23.23 36.07 4.26
CA ALA A 590 22.89 37.31 4.95
C ALA A 590 21.46 37.80 4.70
N CYS A 591 20.48 36.89 4.79
CA CYS A 591 19.07 37.22 4.55
C CYS A 591 18.50 38.21 5.58
N ASP A 592 17.49 39.00 5.17
CA ASP A 592 16.68 39.89 6.03
C ASP A 592 17.42 41.09 6.66
N SER A 593 18.57 41.48 6.11
CA SER A 593 19.37 42.59 6.62
C SER A 593 18.97 43.92 5.96
N ASP A 594 17.99 44.60 6.57
CA ASP A 594 17.46 45.93 6.15
C ASP A 594 18.51 47.08 6.15
N ALA A 595 19.79 46.80 6.39
CA ALA A 595 20.91 47.75 6.28
C ALA A 595 22.27 47.03 6.23
N LEU A 596 22.65 46.47 5.08
CA LEU A 596 24.04 46.06 4.81
C LEU A 596 24.90 47.32 4.55
N VAL A 597 25.32 47.99 5.62
CA VAL A 597 26.32 49.06 5.60
C VAL A 597 27.69 48.49 6.02
N GLU A 598 28.75 48.98 5.37
CA GLU A 598 30.18 48.67 5.58
C GLU A 598 30.51 48.22 7.03
N GLY A 599 30.92 46.94 7.19
CA GLY A 599 31.24 46.31 8.49
C GLY A 599 30.15 45.39 9.08
N THR A 600 29.42 44.65 8.23
CA THR A 600 28.05 44.23 8.55
C THR A 600 27.87 42.89 9.27
N ARG A 601 26.77 42.85 10.03
CA ARG A 601 26.33 41.82 10.96
C ARG A 601 25.62 40.69 10.21
N VAL A 602 26.08 39.43 10.34
CA VAL A 602 25.27 38.27 9.93
C VAL A 602 24.18 38.07 10.97
N ASP A 603 22.95 38.43 10.61
CA ASP A 603 21.79 38.17 11.46
C ASP A 603 21.21 36.78 11.20
N TYR A 604 21.17 36.35 9.93
CA TYR A 604 20.57 35.08 9.52
C TYR A 604 21.28 34.47 8.31
N ILE A 605 21.45 33.14 8.34
CA ILE A 605 21.61 32.33 7.13
C ILE A 605 20.26 31.67 6.85
N CYS A 606 19.78 31.79 5.61
CA CYS A 606 18.51 31.23 5.20
C CYS A 606 18.71 30.04 4.28
N PHE A 607 17.86 29.03 4.43
CA PHE A 607 17.76 27.86 3.58
C PHE A 607 16.34 27.82 3.02
N THR A 608 16.20 28.05 1.72
CA THR A 608 14.92 28.17 1.03
C THR A 608 14.82 27.06 -0.03
N PRO A 609 13.93 26.07 0.16
CA PRO A 609 13.54 25.13 -0.88
C PRO A 609 13.11 25.85 -2.15
N GLU A 610 13.45 25.29 -3.31
CA GLU A 610 12.89 25.75 -4.58
C GLU A 610 11.48 25.19 -4.83
N GLU A 611 11.19 24.03 -4.23
CA GLU A 611 9.92 23.32 -4.36
C GLU A 611 8.84 24.02 -3.53
N ASP A 612 8.05 24.87 -4.19
CA ASP A 612 6.91 25.57 -3.62
C ASP A 612 5.88 25.77 -4.73
N GLU A 613 4.82 24.94 -4.73
CA GLU A 613 3.73 25.03 -5.72
C GLU A 613 2.97 26.37 -5.66
N ASP A 614 3.08 27.14 -4.56
CA ASP A 614 2.16 28.24 -4.22
C ASP A 614 2.84 29.62 -4.00
N ASN A 615 4.14 29.76 -4.25
CA ASN A 615 4.95 30.94 -3.84
C ASN A 615 4.85 31.25 -2.32
N SER A 616 4.47 30.27 -1.49
CA SER A 616 4.58 30.32 -0.04
C SER A 616 6.00 29.94 0.42
N ILE A 617 6.82 30.96 0.73
CA ILE A 617 8.21 30.77 1.19
C ILE A 617 8.29 29.98 2.51
N ASP A 618 8.39 28.65 2.42
CA ASP A 618 8.89 27.80 3.49
C ASP A 618 10.41 27.95 3.55
N MET A 619 10.97 28.31 4.69
CA MET A 619 12.38 28.65 4.80
C MET A 619 12.86 28.40 6.21
N ALA A 620 14.04 27.80 6.34
CA ALA A 620 14.73 27.73 7.62
C ALA A 620 15.67 28.93 7.78
N LYS A 621 15.39 29.81 8.75
CA LYS A 621 16.28 30.91 9.14
C LYS A 621 17.14 30.51 10.35
N ILE A 622 18.46 30.56 10.20
CA ILE A 622 19.43 30.25 11.27
C ILE A 622 20.05 31.52 11.80
N ASN A 623 19.76 31.86 13.06
CA ASN A 623 20.33 33.03 13.74
C ASN A 623 21.63 32.69 14.47
N PHE A 624 22.58 33.62 14.47
CA PHE A 624 23.77 33.52 15.32
C PHE A 624 23.73 34.50 16.49
N ALA A 625 24.31 34.09 17.61
CA ALA A 625 24.54 34.92 18.78
C ALA A 625 25.99 34.80 19.25
N VAL A 626 26.43 35.76 20.05
CA VAL A 626 27.74 35.74 20.70
C VAL A 626 27.55 35.51 22.19
N SER A 627 28.11 34.42 22.71
CA SER A 627 28.06 34.07 24.13
C SER A 627 29.46 33.69 24.62
N SER A 628 29.90 34.28 25.74
CA SER A 628 31.20 33.98 26.35
C SER A 628 32.39 34.03 25.37
N SER A 629 32.38 35.03 24.47
CA SER A 629 33.36 35.19 23.38
C SER A 629 33.37 34.07 22.34
N LYS A 630 32.31 33.25 22.25
CA LYS A 630 32.11 32.26 21.19
C LYS A 630 30.94 32.70 20.31
N ILE A 631 31.03 32.45 19.01
CA ILE A 631 29.87 32.53 18.12
C ILE A 631 29.06 31.25 18.32
N ASP A 632 27.75 31.32 18.38
CA ASP A 632 26.89 30.14 18.51
C ASP A 632 25.59 30.33 17.74
N ILE A 633 24.93 29.23 17.38
CA ILE A 633 23.60 29.31 16.78
C ILE A 633 22.59 29.57 17.90
N ASN A 634 21.79 30.61 17.75
CA ASN A 634 20.75 30.96 18.69
C ASN A 634 19.50 30.12 18.44
N ASP A 635 19.11 29.37 19.45
CA ASP A 635 17.99 28.44 19.47
C ASP A 635 16.61 29.11 19.28
N SER A 636 16.48 30.39 19.65
CA SER A 636 15.17 31.02 19.83
C SER A 636 14.37 31.36 18.57
N LEU A 637 14.87 31.13 17.34
CA LEU A 637 14.24 31.60 16.10
C LEU A 637 14.50 30.69 14.88
N PHE A 638 14.00 29.45 14.90
CA PHE A 638 13.62 28.80 13.64
C PHE A 638 12.31 29.44 13.18
N ASN A 639 12.41 30.36 12.22
CA ASN A 639 11.26 31.11 11.72
C ASN A 639 10.68 30.38 10.53
N TYR A 640 9.57 29.67 10.76
CA TYR A 640 8.74 29.13 9.69
C TYR A 640 7.88 30.26 9.11
N THR A 641 7.94 30.46 7.80
CA THR A 641 7.00 31.32 7.08
C THR A 641 6.12 30.41 6.22
N SER A 642 4.80 30.52 6.38
CA SER A 642 3.82 30.12 5.36
C SER A 642 2.91 31.33 5.20
N GLY A 643 3.08 32.07 4.11
CA GLY A 643 2.44 33.39 3.95
C GLY A 643 2.75 34.42 5.05
N SER A 644 1.80 35.34 5.32
CA SER A 644 1.97 36.51 6.22
C SER A 644 1.85 36.23 7.73
N GLN A 645 1.99 34.98 8.20
CA GLN A 645 1.93 34.67 9.64
C GLN A 645 3.20 33.98 10.14
N TYR A 646 3.81 34.60 11.16
CA TYR A 646 4.98 34.11 11.86
C TYR A 646 4.57 33.07 12.92
N LYS A 647 4.92 31.80 12.74
CA LYS A 647 4.72 30.77 13.78
C LYS A 647 6.08 30.43 14.41
N PRO A 648 6.25 30.57 15.74
CA PRO A 648 7.45 30.07 16.42
C PRO A 648 7.54 28.55 16.23
N GLY A 649 8.75 27.98 16.24
CA GLY A 649 9.05 26.56 15.98
C GLY A 649 8.39 25.54 16.95
N THR A 650 7.07 25.44 16.91
CA THR A 650 6.22 24.52 17.70
C THR A 650 6.33 23.05 17.27
N GLY A 651 7.31 22.68 16.44
CA GLY A 651 7.48 21.32 15.90
C GLY A 651 8.85 20.67 16.14
N MET A 652 9.80 21.34 16.79
CA MET A 652 11.10 20.73 17.11
C MET A 652 10.98 19.78 18.30
N GLN A 653 11.22 18.50 18.08
CA GLN A 653 11.13 17.46 19.11
C GLN A 653 12.51 16.92 19.47
N LEU A 654 12.77 16.66 20.77
CA LEU A 654 14.04 16.06 21.21
C LEU A 654 14.18 14.62 20.73
N SER A 655 15.41 14.22 20.39
CA SER A 655 15.80 12.82 20.25
C SER A 655 15.78 12.12 21.61
N LYS A 656 15.39 10.86 21.61
CA LYS A 656 15.20 10.07 22.84
C LYS A 656 16.47 9.41 23.37
N ASP A 657 17.59 9.49 22.66
CA ASP A 657 18.87 8.86 23.05
C ASP A 657 19.59 9.57 24.22
N GLY A 658 18.94 10.59 24.82
CA GLY A 658 19.53 11.43 25.86
C GLY A 658 20.55 12.44 25.33
N SER A 659 20.73 12.51 24.01
CA SER A 659 21.38 13.64 23.37
C SER A 659 20.42 14.81 23.26
N ASN A 660 20.95 16.02 23.13
CA ASN A 660 20.15 17.23 22.96
C ASN A 660 19.91 17.49 21.46
N ILE A 661 19.62 16.44 20.68
CA ILE A 661 19.33 16.61 19.25
C ILE A 661 17.85 16.96 19.11
N TYR A 662 17.53 17.95 18.27
CA TYR A 662 16.18 18.38 17.97
C TYR A 662 15.93 18.23 16.48
N ASN A 663 14.85 17.55 16.12
CA ASN A 663 14.52 17.24 14.74
C ASN A 663 13.20 17.92 14.33
N MET A 664 13.10 18.30 13.06
CA MET A 664 11.86 18.78 12.45
C MET A 664 11.85 18.57 10.94
N TYR A 665 10.66 18.51 10.36
CA TYR A 665 10.41 18.67 8.93
C TYR A 665 9.79 20.05 8.67
N THR A 666 10.15 20.63 7.53
CA THR A 666 9.37 21.69 6.87
C THR A 666 8.14 21.10 6.18
N ASN A 667 7.23 21.93 5.67
CA ASN A 667 6.01 21.41 5.04
C ASN A 667 6.32 20.57 3.79
N TYR A 668 7.33 20.96 3.03
CA TYR A 668 7.74 20.31 1.77
C TYR A 668 8.80 19.20 1.96
N GLY A 669 9.16 18.87 3.21
CA GLY A 669 9.99 17.71 3.50
C GLY A 669 11.48 17.96 3.73
N MET A 670 11.97 19.20 3.67
CA MET A 670 13.33 19.51 4.15
C MET A 670 13.43 19.17 5.65
N PHE A 671 14.35 18.29 6.01
CA PHE A 671 14.56 17.81 7.38
C PHE A 671 15.73 18.51 8.05
N LEU A 672 15.51 19.00 9.27
CA LEU A 672 16.53 19.69 10.05
C LEU A 672 16.81 18.93 11.34
N SER A 673 18.09 18.72 11.61
CA SER A 673 18.59 18.13 12.85
C SER A 673 19.57 19.08 13.52
N VAL A 674 19.28 19.44 14.76
CA VAL A 674 20.02 20.43 15.55
C VAL A 674 20.53 19.79 16.81
N ASP A 675 21.84 19.66 16.95
CA ASP A 675 22.44 19.13 18.18
C ASP A 675 22.77 20.30 19.12
N ARG A 676 21.90 20.51 20.11
CA ARG A 676 21.98 21.61 21.06
C ARG A 676 22.95 21.31 22.19
N LYS A 677 24.04 22.02 22.24
CA LYS A 677 24.95 21.97 23.38
C LYS A 677 24.37 22.86 24.48
N GLY A 678 24.07 22.28 25.65
CA GLY A 678 23.29 22.94 26.71
C GLY A 678 23.81 24.34 27.11
N THR A 679 22.95 25.18 27.67
CA THR A 679 23.30 26.55 28.09
C THR A 679 24.50 26.58 29.04
N GLY A 680 25.58 27.25 28.64
CA GLY A 680 26.84 27.30 29.41
C GLY A 680 27.84 26.19 29.07
N SER A 681 27.56 25.36 28.06
CA SER A 681 28.50 24.40 27.50
C SER A 681 29.73 25.10 26.91
N ASP A 682 30.86 24.38 26.92
CA ASP A 682 32.06 24.80 26.21
C ASP A 682 32.00 24.53 24.69
N THR A 683 31.00 23.78 24.24
CA THR A 683 30.77 23.42 22.84
C THR A 683 29.59 24.21 22.26
N GLN A 684 29.69 24.54 20.98
CA GLN A 684 28.67 25.28 20.21
C GLN A 684 27.71 24.31 19.50
N ASN A 685 26.51 24.77 19.18
CA ASN A 685 25.47 24.00 18.49
C ASN A 685 25.89 23.63 17.05
N ASP A 686 25.37 22.53 16.51
CA ASP A 686 25.50 22.19 15.09
C ASP A 686 24.17 21.86 14.44
N ILE A 687 24.08 22.15 13.13
CA ILE A 687 22.90 21.88 12.31
C ILE A 687 23.30 21.01 11.13
N VAL A 688 22.46 20.01 10.86
CA VAL A 688 22.44 19.22 9.63
C VAL A 688 21.06 19.39 9.00
N ILE A 689 21.04 19.69 7.70
CA ILE A 689 19.85 19.81 6.88
C ILE A 689 19.93 18.70 5.84
N THR A 690 18.90 17.86 5.78
CA THR A 690 18.70 16.90 4.70
C THR A 690 17.63 17.47 3.79
N TYR A 691 18.03 17.85 2.59
CA TYR A 691 17.17 18.45 1.59
C TYR A 691 16.79 17.39 0.56
N PRO A 692 15.50 17.12 0.33
CA PRO A 692 15.09 16.20 -0.72
C PRO A 692 15.12 16.89 -2.09
N ASP A 693 15.53 16.16 -3.13
CA ASP A 693 15.60 16.71 -4.49
C ASP A 693 14.20 16.98 -5.09
N GLU A 694 13.15 16.44 -4.47
CA GLU A 694 11.73 16.60 -4.81
C GLU A 694 10.94 16.64 -3.48
N GLU A 695 9.76 17.27 -3.47
CA GLU A 695 8.92 17.34 -2.27
C GLU A 695 8.58 15.96 -1.68
N ILE A 696 8.48 15.90 -0.34
CA ILE A 696 8.12 14.67 0.38
C ILE A 696 6.64 14.69 0.75
N PHE A 697 5.94 13.62 0.38
CA PHE A 697 4.52 13.43 0.67
C PHE A 697 4.26 12.24 1.60
N GLY A 698 3.19 12.31 2.38
CA GLY A 698 2.69 11.19 3.18
C GLY A 698 1.85 10.22 2.34
N ALA A 699 2.08 8.92 2.53
CA ALA A 699 1.33 7.88 1.82
C ALA A 699 0.13 7.40 2.66
N PHE A 700 -1.02 8.05 2.52
CA PHE A 700 -2.26 7.67 3.19
C PHE A 700 -3.20 6.88 2.27
N PHE A 701 -3.76 5.79 2.78
CA PHE A 701 -4.68 4.92 2.06
C PHE A 701 -5.94 4.61 2.86
N VAL A 702 -7.05 4.45 2.13
CA VAL A 702 -8.22 3.72 2.62
C VAL A 702 -8.20 2.33 1.99
N THR A 703 -8.36 1.30 2.80
CA THR A 703 -8.28 -0.10 2.34
C THR A 703 -9.48 -0.91 2.77
N SER A 704 -9.86 -1.92 1.99
CA SER A 704 -10.79 -2.97 2.40
C SER A 704 -10.18 -4.35 2.14
N GLY A 705 -10.44 -5.30 3.04
CA GLY A 705 -9.84 -6.63 2.98
C GLY A 705 -8.32 -6.62 3.18
N ALA A 706 -7.67 -7.70 2.74
CA ALA A 706 -6.22 -7.84 2.85
C ALA A 706 -5.50 -7.03 1.77
N THR A 707 -4.51 -6.24 2.18
CA THR A 707 -3.64 -5.46 1.28
C THR A 707 -2.18 -5.81 1.50
N THR A 708 -1.34 -5.50 0.51
CA THR A 708 0.13 -5.68 0.61
C THR A 708 0.84 -4.43 0.13
N ALA A 709 1.69 -3.87 1.00
CA ALA A 709 2.47 -2.68 0.70
C ALA A 709 3.70 -2.99 -0.15
N THR A 710 3.99 -2.09 -1.07
CA THR A 710 5.16 -2.15 -1.95
C THR A 710 5.76 -0.76 -2.03
N THR A 711 7.05 -0.67 -1.72
CA THR A 711 7.83 0.55 -1.81
C THR A 711 8.81 0.41 -2.96
N SER A 712 8.88 1.42 -3.83
CA SER A 712 9.88 1.47 -4.88
C SER A 712 10.81 2.65 -4.65
N THR A 713 12.09 2.35 -4.47
CA THR A 713 13.16 3.34 -4.42
C THR A 713 13.94 3.28 -5.75
N GLY A 714 13.70 4.26 -6.63
CA GLY A 714 14.44 4.44 -7.89
C GLY A 714 13.67 4.12 -9.17
N ALA A 715 14.25 4.54 -10.30
CA ALA A 715 13.68 4.40 -11.64
C ALA A 715 13.77 2.95 -12.15
N GLY A 716 12.62 2.33 -12.43
CA GLY A 716 12.52 0.99 -12.98
C GLY A 716 11.08 0.47 -12.99
N ASN A 717 10.83 -0.63 -13.71
CA ASN A 717 9.57 -1.36 -13.53
C ASN A 717 9.75 -2.32 -12.35
N VAL A 718 8.95 -2.14 -11.30
CA VAL A 718 8.84 -3.17 -10.25
C VAL A 718 7.74 -4.13 -10.70
N GLU A 719 8.12 -5.37 -10.96
CA GLU A 719 7.17 -6.47 -11.15
C GLU A 719 6.75 -6.96 -9.76
N THR A 720 5.47 -6.76 -9.43
CA THR A 720 4.86 -7.31 -8.22
C THR A 720 4.11 -8.58 -8.57
N THR A 721 4.49 -9.69 -7.95
CA THR A 721 3.78 -10.96 -8.05
C THR A 721 2.92 -11.17 -6.81
N VAL A 722 1.60 -11.15 -6.96
CA VAL A 722 0.65 -11.54 -5.91
C VAL A 722 0.25 -12.98 -6.13
N VAL A 723 0.40 -13.81 -5.12
CA VAL A 723 -0.03 -15.21 -5.14
C VAL A 723 -1.52 -15.29 -4.85
N THR A 724 -2.30 -15.80 -5.79
CA THR A 724 -3.73 -16.10 -5.62
C THR A 724 -3.86 -17.34 -4.74
N LYS A 725 -4.59 -17.23 -3.62
CA LYS A 725 -4.84 -18.37 -2.74
C LYS A 725 -5.72 -19.40 -3.48
N ILE A 726 -5.41 -20.68 -3.31
CA ILE A 726 -6.32 -21.77 -3.70
C ILE A 726 -7.53 -21.76 -2.76
N ASP A 727 -8.74 -21.75 -3.32
CA ASP A 727 -9.97 -21.72 -2.52
C ASP A 727 -10.07 -22.92 -1.56
N VAL A 728 -10.59 -22.63 -0.36
CA VAL A 728 -10.87 -23.68 0.63
C VAL A 728 -11.96 -24.60 0.08
N GLY A 729 -11.70 -25.91 0.07
CA GLY A 729 -12.58 -26.92 -0.54
C GLY A 729 -12.14 -27.39 -1.93
N ALA A 730 -11.01 -26.89 -2.45
CA ALA A 730 -10.44 -27.39 -3.71
C ALA A 730 -9.85 -28.82 -3.60
N ALA A 731 -9.53 -29.28 -2.39
CA ALA A 731 -9.12 -30.66 -2.11
C ALA A 731 -10.31 -31.47 -1.57
N VAL A 732 -10.64 -32.58 -2.24
CA VAL A 732 -11.84 -33.38 -2.00
C VAL A 732 -11.53 -34.88 -2.02
N LEU A 733 -12.43 -35.68 -1.46
CA LEU A 733 -12.37 -37.13 -1.58
C LEU A 733 -12.92 -37.58 -2.94
N ASP A 734 -12.48 -38.75 -3.42
CA ASP A 734 -13.03 -39.40 -4.61
C ASP A 734 -14.53 -39.77 -4.49
N THR A 735 -15.06 -39.80 -3.25
CA THR A 735 -16.47 -39.99 -2.94
C THR A 735 -17.28 -38.70 -2.87
N ASP A 736 -16.64 -37.53 -2.99
CA ASP A 736 -17.31 -36.24 -2.92
C ASP A 736 -18.31 -36.06 -4.10
N PRO A 737 -19.53 -35.53 -3.87
CA PRO A 737 -20.51 -35.24 -4.94
C PRO A 737 -20.02 -34.26 -6.03
N ALA A 738 -18.96 -33.49 -5.77
CA ALA A 738 -18.28 -32.67 -6.75
C ALA A 738 -17.49 -33.51 -7.77
N VAL A 739 -17.02 -34.70 -7.40
CA VAL A 739 -16.19 -35.57 -8.26
C VAL A 739 -16.95 -36.79 -8.79
N SER A 740 -17.71 -37.46 -7.93
CA SER A 740 -18.36 -38.73 -8.25
C SER A 740 -19.36 -38.58 -9.40
N GLY A 741 -19.09 -39.28 -10.51
CA GLY A 741 -19.89 -39.21 -11.75
C GLY A 741 -19.59 -38.01 -12.65
N LYS A 742 -18.58 -37.21 -12.31
CA LYS A 742 -18.11 -36.02 -13.05
C LYS A 742 -16.61 -36.10 -13.37
N GLU A 743 -16.01 -37.27 -13.26
CA GLU A 743 -14.58 -37.49 -13.41
C GLU A 743 -14.06 -37.07 -14.79
N ASN A 744 -14.91 -37.19 -15.83
CA ASN A 744 -14.56 -36.92 -17.22
C ASN A 744 -15.09 -35.56 -17.75
N THR A 745 -15.56 -34.67 -16.87
CA THR A 745 -16.23 -33.41 -17.25
C THR A 745 -15.63 -32.16 -16.60
N GLN A 746 -14.51 -32.27 -15.89
CA GLN A 746 -13.89 -31.16 -15.19
C GLN A 746 -12.37 -31.36 -15.02
N ASN A 747 -11.66 -30.30 -14.68
CA ASN A 747 -10.24 -30.37 -14.39
C ASN A 747 -9.97 -31.04 -13.04
N LEU A 748 -9.17 -32.10 -13.04
CA LEU A 748 -8.86 -32.87 -11.83
C LEU A 748 -7.36 -33.11 -11.68
N ILE A 749 -6.87 -33.11 -10.45
CA ILE A 749 -5.55 -33.64 -10.09
C ILE A 749 -5.79 -34.77 -9.10
N VAL A 750 -5.64 -36.00 -9.57
CA VAL A 750 -5.99 -37.20 -8.84
C VAL A 750 -4.74 -37.86 -8.30
N VAL A 751 -4.63 -37.95 -6.98
CA VAL A 751 -3.48 -38.55 -6.30
C VAL A 751 -3.87 -39.88 -5.66
N GLY A 752 -3.08 -40.90 -5.97
CA GLY A 752 -3.29 -42.28 -5.53
C GLY A 752 -3.80 -43.20 -6.66
N GLY A 753 -3.38 -44.46 -6.60
CA GLY A 753 -3.68 -45.45 -7.65
C GLY A 753 -5.14 -45.93 -7.70
N PRO A 754 -5.54 -46.59 -8.80
CA PRO A 754 -6.93 -47.03 -9.04
C PRO A 754 -7.40 -48.15 -8.10
N CYS A 755 -6.54 -48.62 -7.21
CA CYS A 755 -6.87 -49.54 -6.12
C CYS A 755 -7.61 -48.84 -4.96
N ILE A 756 -7.26 -47.57 -4.69
CA ILE A 756 -7.76 -46.80 -3.54
C ILE A 756 -8.45 -45.50 -3.92
N ASN A 757 -8.36 -45.07 -5.18
CA ASN A 757 -8.98 -43.87 -5.71
C ASN A 757 -9.87 -44.22 -6.91
N LYS A 758 -11.18 -44.07 -6.74
CA LYS A 758 -12.20 -44.36 -7.76
C LYS A 758 -12.07 -43.44 -8.97
N ALA A 759 -11.72 -42.18 -8.77
CA ALA A 759 -11.50 -41.26 -9.88
C ALA A 759 -10.30 -41.70 -10.73
N ALA A 760 -9.21 -42.17 -10.12
CA ALA A 760 -8.07 -42.72 -10.85
C ALA A 760 -8.45 -43.95 -11.69
N ALA A 761 -9.32 -44.83 -11.16
CA ALA A 761 -9.80 -45.99 -11.91
C ALA A 761 -10.61 -45.59 -13.15
N VAL A 762 -11.50 -44.60 -13.02
CA VAL A 762 -12.29 -44.08 -14.16
C VAL A 762 -11.37 -43.46 -15.21
N LEU A 763 -10.44 -42.59 -14.79
CA LEU A 763 -9.51 -41.88 -15.68
C LEU A 763 -8.52 -42.81 -16.41
N LEU A 764 -8.16 -43.94 -15.79
CA LEU A 764 -7.29 -44.96 -16.38
C LEU A 764 -8.06 -46.06 -17.13
N GLY A 765 -9.40 -45.99 -17.20
CA GLY A 765 -10.23 -46.99 -17.86
C GLY A 765 -10.21 -48.38 -17.19
N LYS A 766 -10.07 -48.43 -15.86
CA LYS A 766 -10.00 -49.67 -15.06
C LYS A 766 -11.24 -49.84 -14.18
N SER A 767 -11.54 -51.08 -13.78
CA SER A 767 -12.60 -51.37 -12.80
C SER A 767 -12.12 -51.10 -11.37
N PHE A 768 -12.86 -50.31 -10.58
CA PHE A 768 -12.52 -50.08 -9.17
C PHE A 768 -12.97 -51.24 -8.26
N PRO A 769 -12.11 -51.75 -7.35
CA PRO A 769 -10.68 -51.42 -7.18
C PRO A 769 -9.78 -52.20 -8.15
N ALA A 770 -8.79 -51.52 -8.75
CA ALA A 770 -7.76 -52.15 -9.59
C ALA A 770 -6.39 -52.10 -8.91
N CYS A 771 -5.95 -53.22 -8.35
CA CYS A 771 -4.72 -53.31 -7.55
C CYS A 771 -3.65 -54.17 -8.24
N GLY A 772 -2.37 -53.93 -7.91
CA GLY A 772 -1.26 -54.68 -8.48
C GLY A 772 -1.24 -54.59 -10.00
N THR A 773 -1.02 -55.70 -10.70
CA THR A 773 -0.94 -55.72 -12.17
C THR A 773 -2.22 -55.22 -12.85
N ALA A 774 -3.39 -55.39 -12.23
CA ALA A 774 -4.66 -54.89 -12.74
C ALA A 774 -4.74 -53.35 -12.78
N SER A 775 -3.90 -52.65 -12.01
CA SER A 775 -3.84 -51.18 -12.01
C SER A 775 -3.25 -50.61 -13.31
N GLY A 776 -2.48 -51.41 -14.06
CA GLY A 776 -1.69 -50.93 -15.20
C GLY A 776 -0.44 -50.13 -14.82
N ILE A 777 -0.12 -50.00 -13.53
CA ILE A 777 1.09 -49.33 -13.03
C ILE A 777 2.22 -50.37 -12.91
N PRO A 778 3.46 -50.09 -13.37
CA PRO A 778 4.57 -51.02 -13.21
C PRO A 778 4.95 -51.25 -11.74
N GLU A 779 5.41 -52.47 -11.41
CA GLU A 779 5.83 -52.81 -10.04
C GLU A 779 7.01 -51.93 -9.57
N ASN A 780 6.90 -51.35 -8.36
CA ASN A 780 7.87 -50.40 -7.77
C ASN A 780 8.01 -49.06 -8.53
N ALA A 781 7.02 -48.70 -9.34
CA ALA A 781 6.99 -47.44 -10.07
C ALA A 781 5.69 -46.65 -9.80
N ALA A 782 5.66 -45.43 -10.28
CA ALA A 782 4.46 -44.61 -10.38
C ALA A 782 4.33 -44.05 -11.79
N ILE A 783 3.10 -43.73 -12.18
CA ILE A 783 2.81 -43.01 -13.42
C ILE A 783 2.31 -41.61 -13.10
N VAL A 784 2.70 -40.67 -13.95
CA VAL A 784 2.13 -39.32 -14.03
C VAL A 784 1.54 -39.20 -15.43
N LYS A 785 0.22 -39.05 -15.53
CA LYS A 785 -0.50 -39.11 -16.81
C LYS A 785 -1.50 -37.97 -16.93
N LEU A 786 -1.42 -37.22 -18.03
CA LEU A 786 -2.48 -36.31 -18.47
C LEU A 786 -3.53 -37.09 -19.26
N VAL A 787 -4.79 -36.91 -18.89
CA VAL A 787 -5.95 -37.49 -19.55
C VAL A 787 -6.82 -36.34 -20.05
N GLU A 788 -6.92 -36.19 -21.37
CA GLU A 788 -7.82 -35.24 -21.99
C GLU A 788 -9.28 -35.66 -21.77
N GLN A 789 -10.13 -34.69 -21.45
CA GLN A 789 -11.54 -34.90 -21.14
C GLN A 789 -12.46 -34.19 -22.13
N THR A 790 -13.76 -34.40 -21.94
CA THR A 790 -14.77 -33.67 -22.71
C THR A 790 -14.69 -32.16 -22.45
N ASP A 791 -15.09 -31.38 -23.46
CA ASP A 791 -15.18 -29.91 -23.40
C ASP A 791 -13.86 -29.15 -23.12
N GLY A 792 -12.72 -29.79 -23.39
CA GLY A 792 -11.39 -29.18 -23.24
C GLY A 792 -10.84 -29.18 -21.82
N ASN A 793 -11.45 -29.94 -20.91
CA ASN A 793 -10.91 -30.18 -19.57
C ASN A 793 -9.77 -31.21 -19.61
N VAL A 794 -8.93 -31.19 -18.58
CA VAL A 794 -7.77 -32.09 -18.44
C VAL A 794 -7.73 -32.66 -17.02
N ALA A 795 -7.44 -33.96 -16.89
CA ALA A 795 -7.16 -34.59 -15.61
C ALA A 795 -5.70 -35.03 -15.53
N LEU A 796 -5.03 -34.78 -14.41
CA LEU A 796 -3.70 -35.31 -14.10
C LEU A 796 -3.85 -36.46 -13.11
N VAL A 797 -3.40 -37.66 -13.48
CA VAL A 797 -3.34 -38.82 -12.60
C VAL A 797 -1.92 -39.01 -12.10
N VAL A 798 -1.73 -38.99 -10.79
CA VAL A 798 -0.47 -39.24 -10.08
C VAL A 798 -0.64 -40.50 -9.25
N ALA A 799 -0.22 -41.65 -9.80
CA ALA A 799 -0.59 -42.96 -9.29
C ALA A 799 0.61 -43.88 -9.14
N GLY A 800 0.90 -44.29 -7.90
CA GLY A 800 1.94 -45.28 -7.58
C GLY A 800 1.45 -46.71 -7.45
N TRP A 801 2.36 -47.66 -7.64
CA TRP A 801 2.16 -49.07 -7.27
C TRP A 801 1.95 -49.21 -5.75
N THR A 802 2.71 -48.45 -4.97
CA THR A 802 2.51 -48.21 -3.55
C THR A 802 2.28 -46.72 -3.26
N ALA A 803 1.79 -46.40 -2.06
CA ALA A 803 1.61 -45.02 -1.63
C ALA A 803 2.92 -44.23 -1.55
N GLU A 804 4.06 -44.88 -1.27
CA GLU A 804 5.38 -44.25 -1.32
C GLU A 804 5.77 -43.89 -2.76
N ASP A 805 5.34 -44.68 -3.73
CA ASP A 805 5.57 -44.41 -5.16
C ASP A 805 4.71 -43.23 -5.63
N SER A 806 3.44 -43.17 -5.20
CA SER A 806 2.56 -42.01 -5.45
C SER A 806 3.17 -40.72 -4.90
N GLN A 807 3.76 -40.78 -3.69
CA GLN A 807 4.41 -39.62 -3.08
C GLN A 807 5.66 -39.18 -3.85
N ARG A 808 6.45 -40.11 -4.40
CA ARG A 808 7.58 -39.76 -5.28
C ARG A 808 7.10 -39.08 -6.56
N ALA A 809 6.06 -39.60 -7.19
CA ALA A 809 5.48 -38.97 -8.38
C ALA A 809 4.87 -37.59 -8.07
N ALA A 810 4.21 -37.44 -6.91
CA ALA A 810 3.69 -36.15 -6.49
C ALA A 810 4.80 -35.12 -6.25
N ARG A 811 5.96 -35.55 -5.74
CA ARG A 811 7.14 -34.68 -5.60
C ARG A 811 7.70 -34.22 -6.94
N VAL A 812 7.71 -35.08 -7.95
CA VAL A 812 8.08 -34.69 -9.33
C VAL A 812 7.16 -33.60 -9.85
N ILE A 813 5.85 -33.72 -9.60
CA ILE A 813 4.86 -32.75 -10.03
C ILE A 813 4.92 -31.45 -9.21
N ALA A 814 5.24 -31.53 -7.93
CA ALA A 814 5.44 -30.35 -7.08
C ALA A 814 6.71 -29.56 -7.46
N ASP A 815 7.76 -30.26 -7.91
CA ASP A 815 9.03 -29.69 -8.39
C ASP A 815 9.13 -29.74 -9.93
N TYR A 816 8.01 -29.52 -10.61
CA TYR A 816 7.88 -29.71 -12.06
C TYR A 816 8.94 -28.93 -12.87
N GLU A 817 9.30 -27.71 -12.45
CA GLU A 817 10.29 -26.86 -13.14
C GLU A 817 11.65 -27.57 -13.27
N THR A 818 12.08 -28.29 -12.24
CA THR A 818 13.34 -29.04 -12.25
C THR A 818 13.32 -30.15 -13.32
N TYR A 819 12.23 -30.90 -13.41
CA TYR A 819 12.09 -32.03 -14.34
C TYR A 819 11.74 -31.58 -15.77
N GLN A 820 11.08 -30.44 -15.95
CA GLN A 820 10.87 -29.80 -17.25
C GLN A 820 12.18 -29.21 -17.80
N THR A 821 12.98 -28.56 -16.96
CA THR A 821 14.31 -28.06 -17.34
C THR A 821 15.24 -29.20 -17.76
N ALA A 822 15.12 -30.36 -17.10
CA ALA A 822 15.82 -31.58 -17.48
C ALA A 822 15.22 -32.29 -18.72
N ALA A 823 14.11 -31.79 -19.26
CA ALA A 823 13.34 -32.39 -20.36
C ALA A 823 12.88 -33.84 -20.09
N THR A 824 12.66 -34.20 -18.83
CA THR A 824 12.18 -35.53 -18.43
C THR A 824 10.69 -35.57 -18.13
N LEU A 825 10.09 -34.43 -17.74
CA LEU A 825 8.64 -34.28 -17.57
C LEU A 825 8.01 -33.74 -18.87
N THR A 826 7.86 -34.61 -19.88
CA THR A 826 7.38 -34.25 -21.23
C THR A 826 6.43 -35.32 -21.77
N GLY A 827 5.54 -34.94 -22.69
CA GLY A 827 4.53 -35.83 -23.26
C GLY A 827 3.30 -36.01 -22.37
N VAL A 828 2.43 -36.97 -22.71
CA VAL A 828 1.16 -37.22 -21.99
C VAL A 828 1.32 -38.12 -20.76
N GLU A 829 2.42 -38.87 -20.66
CA GLU A 829 2.64 -39.85 -19.61
C GLU A 829 4.14 -40.04 -19.37
N VAL A 830 4.53 -40.10 -18.08
CA VAL A 830 5.89 -40.46 -17.65
C VAL A 830 5.84 -41.48 -16.54
N GLU A 831 6.89 -42.29 -16.46
CA GLU A 831 7.11 -43.24 -15.37
C GLU A 831 8.12 -42.65 -14.37
N VAL A 832 7.80 -42.79 -13.09
CA VAL A 832 8.60 -42.32 -11.96
C VAL A 832 9.06 -43.52 -11.15
N THR A 833 10.38 -43.69 -11.04
CA THR A 833 11.03 -44.76 -10.26
C THR A 833 11.96 -44.17 -9.21
N GLY A 834 12.34 -44.96 -8.21
CA GLY A 834 13.24 -44.49 -7.16
C GLY A 834 13.28 -45.38 -5.94
N THR A 835 14.25 -45.16 -5.06
CA THR A 835 14.39 -45.89 -3.79
C THR A 835 14.07 -45.03 -2.55
N SER A 836 13.90 -43.71 -2.72
CA SER A 836 13.54 -42.77 -1.65
C SER A 836 12.96 -41.46 -2.22
N LEU A 837 12.45 -40.57 -1.36
CA LEU A 837 11.97 -39.22 -1.77
C LEU A 837 13.09 -38.27 -2.25
N THR A 838 14.36 -38.67 -2.15
CA THR A 838 15.53 -37.91 -2.63
C THR A 838 16.27 -38.61 -3.77
N ASP A 839 15.83 -39.82 -4.14
CA ASP A 839 16.38 -40.61 -5.25
C ASP A 839 15.23 -40.95 -6.20
N ILE A 840 14.94 -40.02 -7.12
CA ILE A 840 13.81 -40.07 -8.05
C ILE A 840 14.34 -39.98 -9.49
N THR A 841 13.89 -40.89 -10.34
CA THR A 841 14.18 -40.89 -11.78
C THR A 841 12.87 -40.83 -12.56
N VAL A 842 12.81 -39.93 -13.54
CA VAL A 842 11.66 -39.76 -14.45
C VAL A 842 12.07 -40.18 -15.85
N GLY A 843 11.28 -41.03 -16.48
CA GLY A 843 11.54 -41.57 -17.82
C GLY A 843 10.27 -41.80 -18.64
N ALA A 844 10.45 -42.20 -19.89
CA ALA A 844 9.34 -42.61 -20.75
C ALA A 844 8.65 -43.88 -20.19
N PRO A 845 7.33 -44.03 -20.37
CA PRO A 845 6.58 -45.15 -19.84
C PRO A 845 7.06 -46.48 -20.42
N THR A 846 7.21 -47.50 -19.56
CA THR A 846 7.53 -48.86 -20.00
C THR A 846 6.32 -49.48 -20.72
N VAL A 847 6.47 -49.85 -21.99
CA VAL A 847 5.41 -50.52 -22.77
C VAL A 847 5.20 -51.92 -22.20
N VAL A 848 4.03 -52.17 -21.61
CA VAL A 848 3.58 -53.51 -21.22
C VAL A 848 2.88 -54.11 -22.44
N GLU A 849 3.51 -55.05 -23.13
CA GLU A 849 2.85 -55.82 -24.20
C GLU A 849 1.75 -56.69 -23.57
N GLU A 850 0.48 -56.41 -23.89
CA GLU A 850 -0.63 -57.33 -23.62
C GLU A 850 -0.54 -58.49 -24.63
N GLU A 851 -0.37 -59.73 -24.14
CA GLU A 851 -0.53 -60.94 -24.95
C GLU A 851 -2.01 -61.07 -25.33
N GLU A 852 -2.38 -60.75 -26.57
CA GLU A 852 -3.71 -61.02 -27.12
C GLU A 852 -3.93 -62.54 -27.24
N GLU A 853 -4.88 -63.07 -26.46
CA GLU A 853 -5.47 -64.40 -26.67
C GLU A 853 -6.32 -64.37 -27.95
N GLU A 854 -5.83 -64.99 -29.03
CA GLU A 854 -6.65 -65.42 -30.17
C GLU A 854 -7.50 -66.63 -29.75
N GLU A 855 -8.80 -66.47 -29.49
CA GLU A 855 -9.77 -67.56 -29.67
C GLU A 855 -11.21 -67.04 -29.91
N GLU A 856 -11.80 -67.56 -30.99
CA GLU A 856 -13.24 -67.62 -31.33
C GLU A 856 -14.03 -66.33 -31.59
N GLU A 857 -14.25 -66.02 -32.88
CA GLU A 857 -15.59 -66.10 -33.48
C GLU A 857 -15.49 -66.02 -35.02
N ALA A 858 -15.28 -67.18 -35.64
CA ALA A 858 -15.59 -67.41 -37.05
C ALA A 858 -16.86 -68.26 -37.12
N ALA A 859 -18.01 -67.66 -36.86
CA ALA A 859 -19.30 -68.20 -37.25
C ALA A 859 -20.35 -67.08 -37.27
N GLU A 860 -21.10 -67.02 -38.36
CA GLU A 860 -22.26 -66.16 -38.61
C GLU A 860 -21.97 -64.72 -39.03
N GLU A 861 -21.52 -64.57 -40.28
CA GLU A 861 -22.29 -63.73 -41.22
C GLU A 861 -22.23 -64.34 -42.65
N GLU A 862 -23.38 -64.88 -43.03
CA GLU A 862 -23.98 -64.89 -44.37
C GLU A 862 -23.24 -65.55 -45.55
N GLU A 863 -23.71 -66.77 -45.85
CA GLU A 863 -24.18 -67.08 -47.20
C GLU A 863 -25.09 -65.94 -47.71
N GLU A 864 -24.54 -64.99 -48.47
CA GLU A 864 -25.20 -64.50 -49.68
C GLU A 864 -24.20 -63.91 -50.69
N GLU A 865 -23.30 -64.74 -51.22
CA GLU A 865 -23.02 -64.66 -52.66
C GLU A 865 -22.65 -66.04 -53.22
N ALA A 866 -23.67 -66.75 -53.70
CA ALA A 866 -23.47 -67.89 -54.57
C ALA A 866 -22.94 -67.41 -55.93
N ALA A 867 -21.67 -67.71 -56.25
CA ALA A 867 -21.24 -68.14 -57.58
C ALA A 867 -19.73 -68.46 -57.64
N GLU A 868 -19.42 -69.68 -58.11
CA GLU A 868 -18.13 -70.18 -58.62
C GLU A 868 -17.04 -70.39 -57.55
N GLU A 869 -16.51 -71.58 -57.25
CA GLU A 869 -16.38 -72.85 -57.97
C GLU A 869 -16.13 -74.00 -56.97
#